data_AF-A0A2T8HME0-F1
#
_entry.id   AF-A0A2T8HME0-F1
#
_cell.length_a   1.000
_cell.length_b   1.000
_cell.length_c   1.000
_cell.angle_alpha   90.00
_cell.angle_beta   90.00
_cell.angle_gamma   90.00
#
_symmetry.space_group_name_H-M   'P 1'
#
loop_
_entity.id
_entity.type
_entity.pdbx_description
1 polymer ?
#
loop_
_entity_poly.entity_id
_entity_poly.type
_entity_poly.pdbx_seq_one_letter_code
_entity_poly.pdbx_strand_id
1 'polypeptide(L)'
;MKCIPMNLKTLFTSTSVDKQPAPLDQQIIHDNEAIHAAIVSQLQSAQNEILIAASWFTDQELFDVLEQKILSGTKAEIILADNDDNRRLPFDDLVKNGALVCRVRGAGYGMMHHKFCVIDQSKVLYGSYNWSVNARNNNNESIMVTNDSGTVDKMIKIFNETKEKAAKQDQQLVIAPDDTLAKQKDPVIVKKDNSFADVLDSMIAAEVANFDRSLLRQQGFDRAKSTNGDHQTLPKALDTVYSVFINDIDVIDDKKRRLLSKVEEQRLKATEAARDQSDLGVNQLEAELELKKQQAASAIVANDSTMAIHSEKITLNDRKIQSEEDQIRKYDNEINEQKLTFIRPEHRYFELIPLVVFGAILLFYLFIFYSSAAYIMIYSAADAEYNLKTGVVDIPEVFNPYALSDAWDKGPAALLFVLTFVLVPIALAVLSRIARFNSWRDGITWVGIFLVDAVIAYQVASVVHRVMVLRGDTIEKWHFTKILSDTNFYLVFILGALGLILFKYIYSKFIGYFEDRNPDHAALKSKTFIKQQEEAKQQRVESIRQLADDNGALEQQNILLRAENQLLQAEIEEAPITLVREKEKASLLLNQKKQHIQQTADIYISHIENDNLPISLHSLKDRINIFLEGWNDFLHQEYSIMKATEMSIMANNSIDLWQENKIITNKIDYRVTG
;
A
#
# COMPACT_ATOMS: atom_id res chain seq x y z
N MET A 1 44.95 6.84 -8.87
CA MET A 1 45.28 5.58 -9.57
C MET A 1 44.10 5.21 -10.46
N LYS A 2 44.34 5.09 -11.76
CA LYS A 2 43.38 4.57 -12.77
C LYS A 2 43.13 3.09 -12.52
N CYS A 3 41.91 2.61 -12.80
CA CYS A 3 41.64 1.76 -13.98
C CYS A 3 40.13 1.48 -14.15
N ILE A 4 39.66 1.68 -15.38
CA ILE A 4 38.42 1.20 -16.03
C ILE A 4 38.90 0.32 -17.23
N PRO A 5 38.11 -0.35 -18.10
CA PRO A 5 36.79 -1.07 -18.05
C PRO A 5 36.83 -2.48 -18.74
N MET A 6 35.71 -3.23 -18.74
CA MET A 6 35.06 -3.86 -19.93
C MET A 6 33.81 -4.65 -19.48
N ASN A 7 32.57 -4.30 -19.86
CA ASN A 7 31.86 -4.36 -21.15
C ASN A 7 31.19 -5.72 -21.43
N LEU A 8 29.85 -5.73 -21.50
CA LEU A 8 29.03 -6.76 -22.18
C LEU A 8 27.60 -6.23 -22.48
N LYS A 9 27.46 -5.52 -23.61
CA LYS A 9 26.37 -5.75 -24.57
C LYS A 9 26.91 -6.83 -25.51
N THR A 10 26.23 -7.88 -25.97
CA THR A 10 24.85 -8.07 -26.44
C THR A 10 24.75 -9.55 -26.80
N LEU A 11 23.59 -10.21 -26.67
CA LEU A 11 23.00 -11.09 -27.70
C LEU A 11 21.73 -11.77 -27.17
N PHE A 12 20.59 -11.32 -27.72
CA PHE A 12 19.35 -12.08 -27.77
C PHE A 12 19.59 -13.38 -28.55
N THR A 13 19.17 -14.52 -28.01
CA THR A 13 18.69 -15.64 -28.82
C THR A 13 17.40 -16.18 -28.22
N SER A 14 16.42 -16.31 -29.11
CA SER A 14 15.06 -16.77 -28.90
C SER A 14 14.97 -18.24 -28.51
N THR A 15 14.14 -18.55 -27.52
CA THR A 15 13.33 -19.78 -27.50
C THR A 15 12.02 -19.51 -26.78
N SER A 16 10.94 -19.58 -27.54
CA SER A 16 9.55 -19.65 -27.06
C SER A 16 9.30 -20.98 -26.36
N VAL A 17 8.90 -20.94 -25.08
CA VAL A 17 8.13 -22.00 -24.42
C VAL A 17 7.07 -21.35 -23.54
N ASP A 18 5.84 -21.81 -23.71
CA ASP A 18 4.61 -21.36 -23.07
C ASP A 18 4.58 -21.51 -21.54
N LYS A 19 4.03 -20.49 -20.88
CA LYS A 19 3.41 -20.40 -19.54
C LYS A 19 4.09 -21.08 -18.33
N GLN A 20 4.73 -20.24 -17.51
CA GLN A 20 4.40 -20.11 -16.08
C GLN A 20 4.51 -18.63 -15.64
N PRO A 21 3.42 -17.95 -15.23
CA PRO A 21 3.54 -16.74 -14.41
C PRO A 21 3.24 -17.04 -12.93
N ALA A 22 4.24 -16.81 -12.08
CA ALA A 22 4.23 -16.44 -10.64
C ALA A 22 5.49 -17.04 -9.96
N PRO A 23 6.29 -16.26 -9.19
CA PRO A 23 5.76 -15.49 -8.06
C PRO A 23 6.28 -14.04 -7.99
N LEU A 24 5.41 -13.10 -7.65
CA LEU A 24 5.80 -11.76 -7.20
C LEU A 24 4.95 -11.37 -5.98
N ASP A 25 5.28 -11.97 -4.83
CA ASP A 25 4.59 -11.63 -3.58
C ASP A 25 4.87 -10.18 -3.18
N GLN A 26 6.11 -9.74 -2.94
CA GLN A 26 6.45 -8.30 -2.79
C GLN A 26 7.93 -8.06 -3.11
N GLN A 27 8.25 -6.99 -3.83
CA GLN A 27 9.62 -6.53 -4.10
C GLN A 27 9.75 -5.03 -3.80
N ILE A 28 10.75 -4.64 -3.02
CA ILE A 28 11.07 -3.24 -2.73
C ILE A 28 12.24 -2.79 -3.61
N ILE A 29 12.11 -1.63 -4.24
CA ILE A 29 13.13 -0.98 -5.07
C ILE A 29 13.35 0.43 -4.52
N HIS A 30 14.59 0.81 -4.28
CA HIS A 30 14.96 2.10 -3.66
C HIS A 30 16.01 2.89 -4.47
N ASP A 31 16.46 2.35 -5.60
CA ASP A 31 17.37 3.06 -6.53
C ASP A 31 16.52 3.70 -7.63
N ASN A 32 16.59 5.02 -7.79
CA ASN A 32 15.64 5.74 -8.66
C ASN A 32 15.70 5.31 -10.13
N GLU A 33 16.88 5.01 -10.67
CA GLU A 33 17.02 4.52 -12.04
C GLU A 33 16.42 3.12 -12.17
N ALA A 34 16.61 2.25 -11.17
CA ALA A 34 15.95 0.95 -11.12
C ALA A 34 14.42 1.06 -10.95
N ILE A 35 13.93 2.04 -10.16
CA ILE A 35 12.49 2.34 -10.01
C ILE A 35 11.91 2.76 -11.36
N HIS A 36 12.55 3.72 -12.02
CA HIS A 36 12.14 4.20 -13.35
C HIS A 36 12.12 3.05 -14.36
N ALA A 37 13.19 2.24 -14.43
CA ALA A 37 13.26 1.08 -15.31
C ALA A 37 12.17 0.03 -15.01
N ALA A 38 11.85 -0.19 -13.73
CA ALA A 38 10.77 -1.08 -13.33
C ALA A 38 9.40 -0.57 -13.79
N ILE A 39 9.12 0.72 -13.61
CA ILE A 39 7.87 1.35 -14.09
C ILE A 39 7.75 1.21 -15.61
N VAL A 40 8.80 1.58 -16.36
CA VAL A 40 8.84 1.44 -17.82
C VAL A 40 8.58 0.00 -18.24
N SER A 41 9.26 -0.97 -17.62
CA SER A 41 9.10 -2.40 -17.92
C SER A 41 7.67 -2.89 -17.65
N GLN A 42 7.06 -2.50 -16.52
CA GLN A 42 5.68 -2.90 -16.20
C GLN A 42 4.68 -2.25 -17.17
N LEU A 43 4.82 -0.96 -17.47
CA LEU A 43 4.01 -0.27 -18.49
C LEU A 43 4.13 -0.94 -19.86
N GLN A 44 5.35 -1.27 -20.29
CA GLN A 44 5.61 -1.99 -21.55
C GLN A 44 5.04 -3.41 -21.57
N SER A 45 4.87 -4.06 -20.41
CA SER A 45 4.28 -5.39 -20.32
C SER A 45 2.75 -5.40 -20.30
N ALA A 46 2.11 -4.27 -19.99
CA ALA A 46 0.65 -4.15 -19.87
C ALA A 46 -0.08 -4.55 -21.16
N GLN A 47 -1.19 -5.27 -21.01
CA GLN A 47 -1.98 -5.83 -22.12
C GLN A 47 -3.42 -5.32 -22.18
N ASN A 48 -4.06 -5.07 -21.05
CA ASN A 48 -5.49 -4.78 -20.94
C ASN A 48 -5.75 -3.37 -20.43
N GLU A 49 -5.19 -3.04 -19.26
CA GLU A 49 -5.54 -1.83 -18.52
C GLU A 49 -4.40 -1.31 -17.64
N ILE A 50 -4.27 0.01 -17.60
CA ILE A 50 -3.31 0.75 -16.79
C ILE A 50 -4.08 1.80 -15.98
N LEU A 51 -4.04 1.72 -14.64
CA LEU A 51 -4.64 2.70 -13.73
C LEU A 51 -3.54 3.46 -13.01
N ILE A 52 -3.44 4.78 -13.19
CA ILE A 52 -2.37 5.61 -12.61
C ILE A 52 -2.97 6.69 -11.71
N ALA A 53 -2.50 6.78 -10.47
CA ALA A 53 -2.79 7.92 -9.60
C ALA A 53 -1.47 8.60 -9.21
N ALA A 54 -1.29 9.85 -9.63
CA ALA A 54 -0.02 10.58 -9.47
C ALA A 54 -0.23 12.04 -9.00
N SER A 55 0.43 12.40 -7.89
CA SER A 55 0.49 13.80 -7.43
C SER A 55 1.31 14.69 -8.33
N TRP A 56 2.44 14.20 -8.82
CA TRP A 56 3.25 14.86 -9.84
C TRP A 56 3.60 13.87 -10.93
N PHE A 57 3.24 14.22 -12.17
CA PHE A 57 3.59 13.53 -13.38
C PHE A 57 4.17 14.55 -14.38
N THR A 58 5.50 14.62 -14.42
CA THR A 58 6.28 15.53 -15.28
C THR A 58 7.44 14.85 -16.01
N ASP A 59 7.62 13.54 -15.84
CA ASP A 59 8.63 12.77 -16.57
C ASP A 59 8.16 12.46 -18.00
N GLN A 60 8.88 13.00 -18.99
CA GLN A 60 8.56 12.83 -20.41
C GLN A 60 8.73 11.37 -20.88
N GLU A 61 9.70 10.62 -20.36
CA GLU A 61 9.97 9.26 -20.82
C GLU A 61 8.84 8.31 -20.39
N LEU A 62 8.33 8.47 -19.17
CA LEU A 62 7.14 7.73 -18.71
C LEU A 62 5.88 8.11 -19.49
N PHE A 63 5.75 9.39 -19.86
CA PHE A 63 4.65 9.86 -20.71
C PHE A 63 4.69 9.21 -22.10
N ASP A 64 5.84 9.20 -22.75
CA ASP A 64 6.02 8.65 -24.10
C ASP A 64 5.73 7.14 -24.13
N VAL A 65 6.19 6.39 -23.12
CA VAL A 65 5.90 4.95 -22.99
C VAL A 65 4.40 4.71 -22.80
N LEU A 66 3.73 5.54 -22.00
CA LEU A 66 2.29 5.44 -21.76
C LEU A 66 1.49 5.77 -23.03
N GLU A 67 1.87 6.82 -23.76
CA GLU A 67 1.25 7.20 -25.03
C GLU A 67 1.36 6.07 -26.06
N GLN A 68 2.55 5.48 -26.22
CA GLN A 68 2.74 4.34 -27.11
C GLN A 68 1.84 3.16 -26.74
N LYS A 69 1.61 2.93 -25.44
CA LYS A 69 0.74 1.86 -24.97
C LYS A 69 -0.74 2.12 -25.24
N ILE A 70 -1.18 3.35 -25.06
CA ILE A 70 -2.53 3.76 -25.41
C ILE A 70 -2.76 3.60 -26.92
N LEU A 71 -1.81 4.05 -27.75
CA LEU A 71 -1.85 3.88 -29.21
C LEU A 71 -1.85 2.40 -29.64
N SER A 72 -1.24 1.51 -28.85
CA SER A 72 -1.29 0.07 -29.07
C SER A 72 -2.63 -0.59 -28.65
N GLY A 73 -3.57 0.18 -28.12
CA GLY A 73 -4.92 -0.27 -27.74
C GLY A 73 -5.10 -0.65 -26.27
N THR A 74 -4.11 -0.40 -25.41
CA THR A 74 -4.24 -0.63 -23.96
C THR A 74 -5.09 0.49 -23.34
N LYS A 75 -6.08 0.14 -22.50
CA LYS A 75 -6.87 1.15 -21.80
C LYS A 75 -6.04 1.83 -20.72
N ALA A 76 -6.11 3.15 -20.61
CA ALA A 76 -5.44 3.89 -19.55
C ALA A 76 -6.41 4.84 -18.85
N GLU A 77 -6.44 4.78 -17.52
CA GLU A 77 -7.13 5.75 -16.68
C GLU A 77 -6.11 6.43 -15.75
N ILE A 78 -6.09 7.76 -15.75
CA ILE A 78 -5.06 8.56 -15.10
C ILE A 78 -5.74 9.60 -14.20
N ILE A 79 -5.42 9.56 -12.92
CA ILE A 79 -5.84 10.54 -11.91
C ILE A 79 -4.63 11.39 -11.54
N LEU A 80 -4.72 12.69 -11.82
CA LEU A 80 -3.67 13.67 -11.50
C LEU A 80 -4.12 14.61 -10.40
N ALA A 81 -3.20 15.12 -9.60
CA ALA A 81 -3.49 16.28 -8.75
C ALA A 81 -3.63 17.52 -9.64
N ASP A 82 -4.59 18.40 -9.35
CA ASP A 82 -4.73 19.69 -10.04
C ASP A 82 -3.67 20.67 -9.51
N ASN A 83 -2.49 20.65 -10.12
CA ASN A 83 -1.39 21.58 -9.87
C ASN A 83 -0.75 22.05 -11.20
N ASP A 84 0.04 23.12 -11.13
CA ASP A 84 0.65 23.74 -12.31
C ASP A 84 1.71 22.85 -12.98
N ASP A 85 2.42 22.03 -12.20
CA ASP A 85 3.44 21.11 -12.74
C ASP A 85 2.82 20.07 -13.67
N ASN A 86 1.66 19.51 -13.31
CA ASN A 86 0.91 18.54 -14.12
C ASN A 86 0.28 19.17 -15.38
N ARG A 87 0.50 20.45 -15.66
CA ARG A 87 0.10 21.13 -16.92
C ARG A 87 1.24 21.21 -17.94
N ARG A 88 2.45 20.78 -17.57
CA ARG A 88 3.64 20.85 -18.44
C ARG A 88 3.70 19.76 -19.51
N LEU A 89 3.08 18.60 -19.26
CA LEU A 89 2.96 17.51 -20.23
C LEU A 89 1.60 17.56 -20.92
N PRO A 90 1.51 17.16 -22.21
CA PRO A 90 0.29 17.29 -22.99
C PRO A 90 -0.70 16.12 -22.75
N PHE A 91 -1.23 16.00 -21.53
CA PHE A 91 -2.20 14.94 -21.18
C PHE A 91 -3.48 14.96 -22.04
N ASP A 92 -3.82 16.10 -22.64
CA ASP A 92 -4.95 16.22 -23.58
C ASP A 92 -4.73 15.36 -24.85
N ASP A 93 -3.49 15.10 -25.24
CA ASP A 93 -3.18 14.22 -26.36
C ASP A 93 -3.44 12.74 -26.01
N LEU A 94 -3.22 12.34 -24.74
CA LEU A 94 -3.62 11.01 -24.27
C LEU A 94 -5.15 10.84 -24.31
N VAL A 95 -5.89 11.90 -23.95
CA VAL A 95 -7.37 11.88 -24.03
C VAL A 95 -7.85 11.73 -25.47
N LYS A 96 -7.24 12.44 -26.43
CA LYS A 96 -7.53 12.27 -27.86
C LYS A 96 -7.25 10.84 -28.34
N ASN A 97 -6.23 10.20 -27.77
CA ASN A 97 -5.86 8.82 -28.08
C ASN A 97 -6.70 7.76 -27.32
N GLY A 98 -7.69 8.18 -26.53
CA GLY A 98 -8.67 7.31 -25.88
C GLY A 98 -8.41 6.98 -24.41
N ALA A 99 -7.44 7.64 -23.77
CA ALA A 99 -7.25 7.54 -22.32
C ALA A 99 -8.28 8.39 -21.55
N LEU A 100 -8.60 7.98 -20.32
CA LEU A 100 -9.37 8.79 -19.40
C LEU A 100 -8.41 9.52 -18.46
N VAL A 101 -8.42 10.85 -18.48
CA VAL A 101 -7.60 11.67 -17.58
C VAL A 101 -8.53 12.53 -16.74
N CYS A 102 -8.44 12.41 -15.42
CA CYS A 102 -9.16 13.29 -14.49
C CYS A 102 -8.19 13.99 -13.53
N ARG A 103 -8.54 15.22 -13.15
CA ARG A 103 -7.77 16.02 -12.21
C ARG A 103 -8.54 16.16 -10.91
N VAL A 104 -7.86 15.96 -9.79
CA VAL A 104 -8.44 16.09 -8.44
C VAL A 104 -7.98 17.39 -7.83
N ARG A 105 -8.94 18.27 -7.52
CA ARG A 105 -8.65 19.52 -6.82
C ARG A 105 -8.42 19.27 -5.35
N GLY A 106 -7.48 20.02 -4.77
CA GLY A 106 -7.30 20.06 -3.33
C GLY A 106 -8.56 20.53 -2.61
N ALA A 107 -8.79 20.03 -1.40
CA ALA A 107 -9.85 20.47 -0.51
C ALA A 107 -9.21 21.07 0.74
N GLY A 108 -9.34 22.39 0.92
CA GLY A 108 -8.60 23.12 1.96
C GLY A 108 -7.09 23.03 1.75
N TYR A 109 -6.36 22.60 2.79
CA TYR A 109 -4.90 22.37 2.74
C TYR A 109 -4.51 20.98 2.22
N GLY A 110 -5.49 20.09 1.99
CA GLY A 110 -5.23 18.72 1.51
C GLY A 110 -5.18 18.64 -0.01
N MET A 111 -4.26 17.85 -0.56
CA MET A 111 -4.16 17.54 -1.99
C MET A 111 -4.13 16.03 -2.24
N MET A 112 -4.53 15.60 -3.44
CA MET A 112 -4.36 14.20 -3.87
C MET A 112 -2.86 13.88 -3.95
N HIS A 113 -2.37 13.02 -3.06
CA HIS A 113 -0.95 12.72 -2.92
C HIS A 113 -0.60 11.26 -3.26
N HIS A 114 -1.45 10.56 -4.02
CA HIS A 114 -1.19 9.18 -4.45
C HIS A 114 -0.11 9.11 -5.52
N LYS A 115 0.66 8.01 -5.49
CA LYS A 115 1.79 7.71 -6.38
C LYS A 115 1.82 6.20 -6.61
N PHE A 116 0.85 5.72 -7.36
CA PHE A 116 0.76 4.30 -7.66
C PHE A 116 0.23 4.05 -9.07
N CYS A 117 0.50 2.84 -9.55
CA CYS A 117 0.03 2.34 -10.82
C CYS A 117 -0.42 0.88 -10.67
N VAL A 118 -1.60 0.55 -11.16
CA VAL A 118 -2.12 -0.83 -11.25
C VAL A 118 -2.09 -1.25 -12.71
N ILE A 119 -1.52 -2.43 -12.97
CA ILE A 119 -1.41 -3.02 -14.30
C ILE A 119 -2.26 -4.29 -14.37
N ASP A 120 -3.13 -4.35 -15.39
CA ASP A 120 -3.95 -5.51 -15.75
C ASP A 120 -4.71 -6.14 -14.56
N GLN A 121 -5.09 -5.32 -13.57
CA GLN A 121 -5.75 -5.73 -12.32
C GLN A 121 -5.05 -6.89 -11.59
N SER A 122 -3.74 -7.05 -11.78
CA SER A 122 -2.97 -8.18 -11.25
C SER A 122 -1.66 -7.77 -10.59
N LYS A 123 -1.18 -6.55 -10.84
CA LYS A 123 0.04 -6.01 -10.26
C LYS A 123 -0.14 -4.56 -9.86
N VAL A 124 0.50 -4.16 -8.77
CA VAL A 124 0.56 -2.77 -8.35
C VAL A 124 2.00 -2.36 -8.06
N LEU A 125 2.34 -1.14 -8.48
CA LEU A 125 3.53 -0.41 -8.11
C LEU A 125 3.08 0.77 -7.27
N TYR A 126 3.52 0.88 -6.02
CA TYR A 126 3.15 1.99 -5.15
C TYR A 126 4.30 2.38 -4.21
N GLY A 127 4.39 3.66 -3.86
CA GLY A 127 5.43 4.13 -2.93
C GLY A 127 5.53 5.65 -2.85
N SER A 128 6.73 6.14 -2.60
CA SER A 128 7.00 7.57 -2.48
C SER A 128 7.33 8.24 -3.83
N TYR A 129 7.67 7.44 -4.85
CA TYR A 129 8.16 7.91 -6.16
C TYR A 129 7.10 8.68 -6.95
N ASN A 130 7.27 9.99 -7.09
CA ASN A 130 6.50 10.80 -8.05
C ASN A 130 6.95 10.49 -9.48
N TRP A 131 6.06 10.55 -10.46
CA TRP A 131 6.40 10.36 -11.87
C TRP A 131 7.02 11.64 -12.46
N SER A 132 8.04 12.18 -11.79
CA SER A 132 8.63 13.47 -12.08
C SER A 132 10.14 13.36 -12.27
N VAL A 133 10.68 14.28 -13.08
CA VAL A 133 12.13 14.38 -13.32
C VAL A 133 12.91 14.58 -12.01
N ASN A 134 12.33 15.28 -11.04
CA ASN A 134 12.96 15.50 -9.74
C ASN A 134 13.02 14.22 -8.89
N ALA A 135 11.97 13.39 -8.92
CA ALA A 135 11.97 12.10 -8.23
C ALA A 135 13.01 11.14 -8.83
N ARG A 136 13.18 11.16 -10.15
CA ARG A 136 14.21 10.37 -10.83
C ARG A 136 15.63 10.79 -10.43
N ASN A 137 15.93 12.08 -10.51
CA ASN A 137 17.32 12.55 -10.48
C ASN A 137 17.82 12.97 -9.09
N ASN A 138 16.91 13.42 -8.19
CA ASN A 138 17.32 14.18 -7.01
C ASN A 138 16.77 13.64 -5.68
N ASN A 139 15.56 13.07 -5.65
CA ASN A 139 14.96 12.58 -4.40
C ASN A 139 15.50 11.21 -4.01
N ASN A 140 15.35 10.83 -2.73
CA ASN A 140 15.50 9.43 -2.32
C ASN A 140 14.11 8.81 -2.26
N GLU A 141 13.80 7.91 -3.20
CA GLU A 141 12.48 7.34 -3.35
C GLU A 141 12.50 5.82 -3.16
N SER A 142 11.34 5.25 -2.84
CA SER A 142 11.17 3.81 -2.85
C SER A 142 9.79 3.42 -3.36
N ILE A 143 9.71 2.28 -4.03
CA ILE A 143 8.45 1.66 -4.43
C ILE A 143 8.42 0.20 -4.02
N MET A 144 7.20 -0.30 -3.81
CA MET A 144 6.90 -1.71 -3.72
C MET A 144 6.18 -2.15 -5.00
N VAL A 145 6.63 -3.26 -5.58
CA VAL A 145 5.96 -3.96 -6.68
C VAL A 145 5.39 -5.27 -6.11
N THR A 146 4.11 -5.53 -6.31
CA THR A 146 3.44 -6.72 -5.76
C THR A 146 2.32 -7.22 -6.66
N ASN A 147 2.11 -8.54 -6.68
CA ASN A 147 0.93 -9.20 -7.23
C ASN A 147 0.03 -9.81 -6.14
N ASP A 148 0.17 -9.40 -4.87
CA ASP A 148 -0.73 -9.84 -3.82
C ASP A 148 -2.17 -9.37 -4.11
N SER A 149 -3.06 -10.34 -4.35
CA SER A 149 -4.45 -10.09 -4.72
C SER A 149 -5.17 -9.15 -3.74
N GLY A 150 -4.95 -9.31 -2.43
CA GLY A 150 -5.59 -8.48 -1.42
C GLY A 150 -5.14 -7.01 -1.47
N THR A 151 -3.89 -6.76 -1.85
CA THR A 151 -3.33 -5.40 -2.03
C THR A 151 -3.78 -4.80 -3.35
N VAL A 152 -3.78 -5.58 -4.43
CA VAL A 152 -4.27 -5.15 -5.76
C VAL A 152 -5.74 -4.72 -5.68
N ASP A 153 -6.62 -5.53 -5.08
CA ASP A 153 -8.04 -5.23 -4.93
C ASP A 153 -8.27 -3.93 -4.14
N LYS A 154 -7.51 -3.74 -3.05
CA LYS A 154 -7.58 -2.51 -2.24
C LYS A 154 -7.11 -1.28 -3.02
N MET A 155 -6.05 -1.41 -3.81
CA MET A 155 -5.53 -0.30 -4.62
C MET A 155 -6.49 0.09 -5.75
N ILE A 156 -7.12 -0.89 -6.40
CA ILE A 156 -8.20 -0.65 -7.37
C ILE A 156 -9.37 0.06 -6.70
N LYS A 157 -9.75 -0.37 -5.49
CA LYS A 157 -10.82 0.29 -4.71
C LYS A 157 -10.47 1.76 -4.39
N ILE A 158 -9.25 2.03 -3.91
CA ILE A 158 -8.76 3.40 -3.64
C ILE A 158 -8.80 4.26 -4.91
N PHE A 159 -8.38 3.69 -6.04
CA PHE A 159 -8.42 4.35 -7.34
C PHE A 159 -9.86 4.76 -7.70
N ASN A 160 -10.80 3.83 -7.63
CA ASN A 160 -12.22 4.08 -7.94
C ASN A 160 -12.85 5.11 -7.00
N GLU A 161 -12.60 5.02 -5.68
CA GLU A 161 -13.07 6.01 -4.71
C GLU A 161 -12.51 7.41 -5.00
N THR A 162 -11.25 7.50 -5.42
CA THR A 162 -10.62 8.77 -5.81
C THR A 162 -11.24 9.32 -7.09
N LYS A 163 -11.49 8.46 -8.08
CA LYS A 163 -12.17 8.81 -9.34
C LYS A 163 -13.58 9.32 -9.10
N GLU A 164 -14.35 8.66 -8.23
CA GLU A 164 -15.70 9.12 -7.85
C GLU A 164 -15.67 10.47 -7.14
N LYS A 165 -14.69 10.71 -6.26
CA LYS A 165 -14.50 12.02 -5.62
C LYS A 165 -14.19 13.10 -6.66
N ALA A 166 -13.34 12.79 -7.65
CA ALA A 166 -13.06 13.69 -8.76
C ALA A 166 -14.33 14.03 -9.56
N ALA A 167 -15.12 13.02 -9.92
CA ALA A 167 -16.37 13.19 -10.66
C ALA A 167 -17.41 14.03 -9.90
N LYS A 168 -17.48 13.90 -8.56
CA LYS A 168 -18.36 14.73 -7.72
C LYS A 168 -17.90 16.19 -7.67
N GLN A 169 -16.59 16.46 -7.69
CA GLN A 169 -16.05 17.81 -7.80
C GLN A 169 -16.39 18.44 -9.17
N ASP A 170 -16.33 17.67 -10.25
CA ASP A 170 -16.71 18.14 -11.59
C ASP A 170 -18.22 18.39 -11.72
N GLN A 171 -19.07 17.56 -11.11
CA GLN A 171 -20.53 17.77 -11.11
C GLN A 171 -20.97 18.98 -10.27
N GLN A 172 -20.24 19.33 -9.21
CA GLN A 172 -20.49 20.56 -8.43
C GLN A 172 -20.11 21.84 -9.20
N LEU A 173 -19.40 21.75 -10.33
CA LEU A 173 -19.00 22.90 -11.15
C LEU A 173 -19.98 23.22 -12.30
N VAL A 174 -20.98 22.37 -12.59
CA VAL A 174 -21.93 22.59 -13.69
C VAL A 174 -23.16 23.43 -13.27
N ILE A 175 -23.29 23.78 -11.98
CA ILE A 175 -24.36 24.66 -11.48
C ILE A 175 -23.74 25.81 -10.67
N ALA A 176 -23.19 26.79 -11.39
CA ALA A 176 -23.19 28.21 -11.05
C ALA A 176 -22.25 28.95 -12.02
N PRO A 177 -22.75 29.83 -12.91
CA PRO A 177 -21.91 30.83 -13.52
C PRO A 177 -21.73 31.94 -12.48
N ASP A 178 -20.59 31.97 -11.81
CA ASP A 178 -20.09 33.24 -11.29
C ASP A 178 -18.58 33.30 -11.45
N ASP A 179 -18.19 34.19 -12.34
CA ASP A 179 -16.84 34.68 -12.54
C ASP A 179 -16.38 35.34 -11.24
N THR A 180 -15.29 34.86 -10.61
CA THR A 180 -14.15 35.73 -10.27
C THR A 180 -13.02 34.98 -9.53
N LEU A 181 -11.90 34.87 -10.25
CA LEU A 181 -10.51 35.19 -9.87
C LEU A 181 -9.77 34.38 -8.78
N ALA A 182 -8.64 33.81 -9.20
CA ALA A 182 -7.36 34.09 -8.54
C ALA A 182 -6.18 34.03 -9.54
N LYS A 183 -5.72 35.20 -10.01
CA LYS A 183 -4.32 35.42 -10.40
C LYS A 183 -3.66 36.17 -9.24
N GLN A 184 -2.50 35.70 -8.80
CA GLN A 184 -1.72 36.31 -7.72
C GLN A 184 -0.95 37.56 -8.18
N LYS A 185 -0.96 38.54 -7.26
CA LYS A 185 0.08 39.51 -6.88
C LYS A 185 0.88 40.21 -7.99
N ASP A 186 0.44 41.44 -8.23
CA ASP A 186 1.28 42.63 -8.39
C ASP A 186 0.71 43.72 -7.44
N PRO A 187 1.46 44.80 -7.12
CA PRO A 187 1.21 45.62 -5.93
C PRO A 187 -0.19 46.23 -5.91
N VAL A 188 -0.74 46.35 -4.69
CA VAL A 188 -2.07 46.89 -4.41
C VAL A 188 -2.23 48.28 -5.02
N ILE A 189 -2.73 48.32 -6.26
CA ILE A 189 -3.49 49.46 -6.77
C ILE A 189 -4.91 49.18 -6.32
N VAL A 190 -5.39 49.99 -5.37
CA VAL A 190 -6.77 50.02 -4.92
C VAL A 190 -7.66 50.15 -6.16
N LYS A 191 -8.29 49.05 -6.59
CA LYS A 191 -9.41 49.12 -7.54
C LYS A 191 -10.49 49.93 -6.83
N LYS A 192 -10.81 51.09 -7.41
CA LYS A 192 -11.85 52.00 -6.90
C LYS A 192 -13.17 51.22 -6.92
N ASP A 193 -13.64 50.82 -5.74
CA ASP A 193 -14.95 50.19 -5.57
C ASP A 193 -16.00 51.29 -5.79
N ASN A 194 -16.41 51.46 -7.04
CA ASN A 194 -17.37 52.49 -7.46
C ASN A 194 -18.82 52.11 -7.12
N SER A 195 -19.07 50.96 -6.47
CA SER A 195 -20.41 50.49 -6.09
C SER A 195 -21.27 51.57 -5.44
N PHE A 196 -20.69 52.35 -4.51
CA PHE A 196 -21.40 53.46 -3.86
C PHE A 196 -21.63 54.64 -4.82
N ALA A 197 -20.65 54.98 -5.66
CA ALA A 197 -20.76 56.05 -6.65
C ALA A 197 -21.83 55.72 -7.72
N ASP A 198 -21.89 54.48 -8.19
CA ASP A 198 -22.85 54.02 -9.20
C ASP A 198 -24.30 54.06 -8.67
N VAL A 199 -24.49 53.75 -7.38
CA VAL A 199 -25.79 53.91 -6.69
C VAL A 199 -26.20 55.37 -6.62
N LEU A 200 -25.26 56.28 -6.35
CA LEU A 200 -25.54 57.72 -6.34
C LEU A 200 -25.82 58.27 -7.75
N ASP A 201 -25.08 57.83 -8.76
CA ASP A 201 -25.27 58.23 -10.16
C ASP A 201 -26.64 57.80 -10.71
N SER A 202 -27.04 56.55 -10.46
CA SER A 202 -28.37 56.04 -10.85
C SER A 202 -29.50 56.78 -10.11
N MET A 203 -29.31 57.12 -8.84
CA MET A 203 -30.27 57.91 -8.07
C MET A 203 -30.45 59.33 -8.63
N ILE A 204 -29.35 59.99 -8.99
CA ILE A 204 -29.37 61.33 -9.60
C ILE A 204 -30.04 61.28 -10.97
N ALA A 205 -29.69 60.28 -11.80
CA ALA A 205 -30.28 60.11 -13.13
C ALA A 205 -31.81 59.90 -13.07
N ALA A 206 -32.31 59.11 -12.12
CA ALA A 206 -33.74 58.86 -11.94
C ALA A 206 -34.53 60.13 -11.55
N GLU A 207 -33.95 61.01 -10.72
CA GLU A 207 -34.62 62.24 -10.28
C GLU A 207 -34.63 63.31 -11.39
N VAL A 208 -33.60 63.34 -12.25
CA VAL A 208 -33.48 64.26 -13.40
C VAL A 208 -34.37 63.83 -14.58
N ALA A 209 -34.64 62.53 -14.74
CA ALA A 209 -35.52 61.98 -15.79
C ALA A 209 -37.04 62.19 -15.54
N ASN A 210 -37.43 62.67 -14.35
CA ASN A 210 -38.83 62.83 -13.98
C ASN A 210 -39.42 64.14 -14.55
N PHE A 211 -40.01 64.06 -15.76
CA PHE A 211 -40.72 65.16 -16.44
C PHE A 211 -41.96 64.65 -17.22
N ASP A 212 -42.91 65.53 -17.52
CA ASP A 212 -44.14 65.17 -18.25
C ASP A 212 -43.86 64.95 -19.74
N ARG A 213 -43.63 63.69 -20.10
CA ARG A 213 -43.38 63.25 -21.49
C ARG A 213 -44.57 63.52 -22.41
N SER A 214 -45.79 63.41 -21.89
CA SER A 214 -47.02 63.57 -22.69
C SER A 214 -47.21 65.02 -23.12
N LEU A 215 -46.98 65.95 -22.19
CA LEU A 215 -47.01 67.38 -22.44
C LEU A 215 -45.93 67.80 -23.45
N LEU A 216 -44.72 67.27 -23.32
CA LEU A 216 -43.62 67.61 -24.22
C LEU A 216 -43.85 67.13 -25.66
N ARG A 217 -44.39 65.91 -25.83
CA ARG A 217 -44.79 65.39 -27.14
C ARG A 217 -45.91 66.22 -27.75
N GLN A 218 -46.91 66.61 -26.94
CA GLN A 218 -48.00 67.49 -27.39
C GLN A 218 -47.48 68.86 -27.85
N GLN A 219 -46.53 69.46 -27.13
CA GLN A 219 -45.88 70.71 -27.53
C GLN A 219 -45.16 70.58 -28.89
N GLY A 220 -44.50 69.44 -29.13
CA GLY A 220 -43.88 69.13 -30.43
C GLY A 220 -44.90 69.10 -31.57
N PHE A 221 -46.03 68.42 -31.34
CA PHE A 221 -47.15 68.34 -32.29
C PHE A 221 -47.76 69.71 -32.58
N ASP A 222 -48.11 70.47 -31.54
CA ASP A 222 -48.72 71.79 -31.67
C ASP A 222 -47.78 72.78 -32.37
N ARG A 223 -46.47 72.67 -32.11
CA ARG A 223 -45.47 73.50 -32.77
C ARG A 223 -45.35 73.18 -34.25
N ALA A 224 -45.28 71.89 -34.61
CA ALA A 224 -45.27 71.46 -36.00
C ALA A 224 -46.54 71.92 -36.74
N LYS A 225 -47.70 71.80 -36.10
CA LYS A 225 -48.98 72.28 -36.60
C LYS A 225 -49.00 73.79 -36.84
N SER A 226 -48.46 74.58 -35.91
CA SER A 226 -48.41 76.05 -36.04
C SER A 226 -47.46 76.55 -37.13
N THR A 227 -46.52 75.71 -37.56
CA THR A 227 -45.45 76.04 -38.52
C THR A 227 -45.56 75.24 -39.82
N ASN A 228 -46.64 74.46 -39.99
CA ASN A 228 -46.81 73.50 -41.08
C ASN A 228 -45.62 72.53 -41.26
N GLY A 229 -44.86 72.26 -40.20
CA GLY A 229 -43.71 71.38 -40.24
C GLY A 229 -42.45 72.00 -40.85
N ASP A 230 -42.34 73.33 -40.91
CA ASP A 230 -41.15 74.01 -41.41
C ASP A 230 -39.93 73.83 -40.48
N HIS A 231 -38.95 73.06 -40.95
CA HIS A 231 -37.71 72.75 -40.24
C HIS A 231 -36.88 73.99 -39.88
N GLN A 232 -37.01 75.12 -40.59
CA GLN A 232 -36.25 76.34 -40.29
C GLN A 232 -36.66 76.98 -38.95
N THR A 233 -37.86 76.68 -38.47
CA THR A 233 -38.38 77.19 -37.19
C THR A 233 -38.03 76.31 -35.99
N LEU A 234 -37.57 75.09 -36.26
CA LEU A 234 -37.27 74.06 -35.28
C LEU A 234 -36.13 74.45 -34.31
N PRO A 235 -35.02 75.08 -34.74
CA PRO A 235 -33.98 75.57 -33.83
C PRO A 235 -34.50 76.51 -32.73
N LYS A 236 -35.44 77.41 -33.07
CA LYS A 236 -36.04 78.34 -32.09
C LYS A 236 -37.02 77.64 -31.14
N ALA A 237 -37.71 76.60 -31.63
CA ALA A 237 -38.56 75.76 -30.79
C ALA A 237 -37.71 74.96 -29.80
N LEU A 238 -36.58 74.39 -30.27
CA LEU A 238 -35.63 73.69 -29.42
C LEU A 238 -34.91 74.61 -28.42
N ASP A 239 -34.64 75.87 -28.77
CA ASP A 239 -34.18 76.87 -27.79
C ASP A 239 -35.21 77.07 -26.66
N THR A 240 -36.50 77.02 -26.99
CA THR A 240 -37.56 77.12 -25.99
C THR A 240 -37.60 75.87 -25.11
N VAL A 241 -37.54 74.67 -25.71
CA VAL A 241 -37.44 73.39 -24.98
C VAL A 241 -36.20 73.36 -24.07
N TYR A 242 -35.07 73.87 -24.56
CA TYR A 242 -33.84 74.02 -23.79
C TYR A 242 -34.03 75.01 -22.63
N SER A 243 -34.65 76.18 -22.86
CA SER A 243 -34.91 77.15 -21.79
C SER A 243 -35.88 76.64 -20.73
N VAL A 244 -36.91 75.88 -21.13
CA VAL A 244 -37.84 75.22 -20.21
C VAL A 244 -37.12 74.11 -19.43
N PHE A 245 -36.22 73.37 -20.07
CA PHE A 245 -35.35 72.42 -19.38
C PHE A 245 -34.44 73.11 -18.34
N ILE A 246 -33.91 74.31 -18.65
CA ILE A 246 -33.15 75.14 -17.71
C ILE A 246 -34.04 75.78 -16.62
N ASN A 247 -35.33 76.05 -16.87
CA ASN A 247 -36.25 76.59 -15.86
C ASN A 247 -36.88 75.50 -14.97
N ASP A 248 -37.09 74.29 -15.49
CA ASP A 248 -37.36 73.08 -14.69
C ASP A 248 -36.20 72.80 -13.70
N ILE A 249 -35.01 73.31 -14.04
CA ILE A 249 -33.82 73.31 -13.20
C ILE A 249 -33.89 74.41 -12.09
N ASP A 250 -34.71 75.45 -12.18
CA ASP A 250 -34.87 76.43 -11.06
C ASP A 250 -35.90 75.96 -10.01
N VAL A 251 -36.78 75.00 -10.35
CA VAL A 251 -37.64 74.25 -9.40
C VAL A 251 -36.82 73.23 -8.59
N ILE A 252 -35.49 73.28 -8.67
CA ILE A 252 -34.56 72.32 -8.07
C ILE A 252 -34.33 72.51 -6.58
N ASP A 253 -34.58 73.65 -5.93
CA ASP A 253 -34.24 73.77 -4.49
C ASP A 253 -34.93 72.72 -3.61
N ASP A 254 -36.19 72.37 -3.91
CA ASP A 254 -36.90 71.29 -3.23
C ASP A 254 -36.37 69.89 -3.64
N LYS A 255 -35.94 69.71 -4.89
CA LYS A 255 -35.32 68.46 -5.38
C LYS A 255 -33.89 68.27 -4.83
N LYS A 256 -33.10 69.34 -4.69
CA LYS A 256 -31.78 69.40 -4.04
C LYS A 256 -31.88 68.91 -2.60
N ARG A 257 -32.81 69.46 -1.81
CA ARG A 257 -33.01 69.02 -0.43
C ARG A 257 -33.35 67.53 -0.33
N ARG A 258 -34.18 67.02 -1.25
CA ARG A 258 -34.50 65.58 -1.33
C ARG A 258 -33.30 64.74 -1.73
N LEU A 259 -32.53 65.16 -2.73
CA LEU A 259 -31.30 64.48 -3.16
C LEU A 259 -30.26 64.44 -2.04
N LEU A 260 -30.00 65.57 -1.36
CA LEU A 260 -29.09 65.63 -0.21
C LEU A 260 -29.52 64.69 0.92
N SER A 261 -30.82 64.69 1.27
CA SER A 261 -31.35 63.77 2.29
C SER A 261 -31.17 62.30 1.90
N LYS A 262 -31.40 61.96 0.63
CA LYS A 262 -31.23 60.59 0.13
C LYS A 262 -29.76 60.17 0.04
N VAL A 263 -28.85 61.06 -0.35
CA VAL A 263 -27.39 60.80 -0.36
C VAL A 263 -26.93 60.48 1.06
N GLU A 264 -27.37 61.25 2.06
CA GLU A 264 -27.01 61.03 3.45
C GLU A 264 -27.59 59.72 4.02
N GLU A 265 -28.83 59.38 3.65
CA GLU A 265 -29.44 58.09 3.97
C GLU A 265 -28.65 56.91 3.36
N GLN A 266 -28.25 57.01 2.08
CA GLN A 266 -27.44 55.99 1.43
C GLN A 266 -26.04 55.89 2.03
N ARG A 267 -25.43 57.02 2.44
CA ARG A 267 -24.14 57.05 3.14
C ARG A 267 -24.20 56.27 4.46
N LEU A 268 -25.23 56.50 5.27
CA LEU A 268 -25.46 55.78 6.53
C LEU A 268 -25.64 54.29 6.28
N LYS A 269 -26.50 53.90 5.34
CA LYS A 269 -26.74 52.50 4.96
C LYS A 269 -25.48 51.80 4.48
N ALA A 270 -24.69 52.44 3.61
CA ALA A 270 -23.43 51.88 3.12
C ALA A 270 -22.38 51.73 4.24
N THR A 271 -22.35 52.68 5.18
CA THR A 271 -21.45 52.66 6.34
C THR A 271 -21.81 51.54 7.32
N GLU A 272 -23.11 51.34 7.58
CA GLU A 272 -23.62 50.24 8.41
C GLU A 272 -23.37 48.89 7.74
N ALA A 273 -23.68 48.74 6.45
CA ALA A 273 -23.42 47.51 5.71
C ALA A 273 -21.93 47.14 5.71
N ALA A 274 -21.03 48.11 5.55
CA ALA A 274 -19.59 47.89 5.63
C ALA A 274 -19.13 47.44 7.03
N ARG A 275 -19.77 47.96 8.09
CA ARG A 275 -19.53 47.54 9.47
C ARG A 275 -20.01 46.11 9.70
N ASP A 276 -21.25 45.80 9.33
CA ASP A 276 -21.83 44.46 9.50
C ASP A 276 -21.02 43.40 8.76
N GLN A 277 -20.54 43.72 7.54
CA GLN A 277 -19.65 42.84 6.78
C GLN A 277 -18.32 42.61 7.50
N SER A 278 -17.73 43.64 8.11
CA SER A 278 -16.50 43.52 8.88
C SER A 278 -16.70 42.69 10.15
N ASP A 279 -17.78 42.94 10.89
CA ASP A 279 -18.09 42.23 12.13
C ASP A 279 -18.37 40.74 11.84
N LEU A 280 -19.09 40.44 10.75
CA LEU A 280 -19.33 39.06 10.31
C LEU A 280 -18.02 38.35 9.94
N GLY A 281 -17.11 39.02 9.23
CA GLY A 281 -15.79 38.46 8.90
C GLY A 281 -14.93 38.18 10.12
N VAL A 282 -14.94 39.08 11.12
CA VAL A 282 -14.23 38.86 12.39
C VAL A 282 -14.80 37.68 13.17
N ASN A 283 -16.13 37.58 13.27
CA ASN A 283 -16.79 36.46 13.95
C ASN A 283 -16.49 35.11 13.27
N GLN A 284 -16.42 35.09 11.93
CA GLN A 284 -16.03 33.89 11.18
C GLN A 284 -14.58 33.48 11.48
N LEU A 285 -13.65 34.44 11.49
CA LEU A 285 -12.24 34.19 11.83
C LEU A 285 -12.09 33.68 13.27
N GLU A 286 -12.83 34.25 14.23
CA GLU A 286 -12.85 33.78 15.61
C GLU A 286 -13.31 32.33 15.71
N ALA A 287 -14.42 31.98 15.04
CA ALA A 287 -14.95 30.63 15.05
C ALA A 287 -13.98 29.63 14.39
N GLU A 288 -13.33 30.00 13.29
CA GLU A 288 -12.34 29.15 12.62
C GLU A 288 -11.11 28.90 13.51
N LEU A 289 -10.62 29.95 14.16
CA LEU A 289 -9.44 29.86 15.02
C LEU A 289 -9.73 29.08 16.31
N GLU A 290 -10.94 29.21 16.86
CA GLU A 290 -11.38 28.40 18.01
C GLU A 290 -11.55 26.92 17.63
N LEU A 291 -12.10 26.64 16.44
CA LEU A 291 -12.16 25.27 15.92
C LEU A 291 -10.76 24.65 15.77
N LYS A 292 -9.80 25.41 15.23
CA LYS A 292 -8.40 24.96 15.11
C LYS A 292 -7.77 24.66 16.47
N LYS A 293 -7.99 25.51 17.48
CA LYS A 293 -7.53 25.24 18.86
C LYS A 293 -8.12 23.96 19.43
N GLN A 294 -9.43 23.73 19.25
CA GLN A 294 -10.09 22.52 19.72
C GLN A 294 -9.53 21.27 19.03
N GLN A 295 -9.30 21.34 17.72
CA GLN A 295 -8.68 20.26 16.95
C GLN A 295 -7.25 19.98 17.44
N ALA A 296 -6.42 21.01 17.59
CA ALA A 296 -5.05 20.88 18.12
C ALA A 296 -5.04 20.28 19.53
N ALA A 297 -5.90 20.76 20.44
CA ALA A 297 -6.01 20.21 21.79
C ALA A 297 -6.45 18.73 21.79
N SER A 298 -7.40 18.37 20.92
CA SER A 298 -7.83 16.97 20.78
C SER A 298 -6.71 16.06 20.22
N ALA A 299 -5.90 16.57 19.29
CA ALA A 299 -4.76 15.85 18.74
C ALA A 299 -3.67 15.64 19.81
N ILE A 300 -3.39 16.63 20.65
CA ILE A 300 -2.45 16.50 21.78
C ILE A 300 -2.89 15.37 22.72
N VAL A 301 -4.17 15.32 23.11
CA VAL A 301 -4.71 14.27 23.98
C VAL A 301 -4.61 12.88 23.34
N ALA A 302 -4.87 12.77 22.04
CA ALA A 302 -4.74 11.51 21.30
C ALA A 302 -3.28 11.03 21.22
N ASN A 303 -2.36 11.95 20.97
CA ASN A 303 -0.92 11.69 20.95
C ASN A 303 -0.42 11.28 22.34
N ASP A 304 -0.83 11.96 23.40
CA ASP A 304 -0.49 11.61 24.79
C ASP A 304 -0.98 10.20 25.17
N SER A 305 -2.19 9.85 24.74
CA SER A 305 -2.75 8.51 24.94
C SER A 305 -1.93 7.45 24.20
N THR A 306 -1.51 7.74 22.97
CA THR A 306 -0.66 6.85 22.16
C THR A 306 0.70 6.64 22.82
N MET A 307 1.33 7.72 23.32
CA MET A 307 2.59 7.64 24.06
C MET A 307 2.47 6.83 25.36
N ALA A 308 1.34 6.93 26.06
CA ALA A 308 1.07 6.12 27.24
C ALA A 308 1.04 4.61 26.88
N ILE A 309 0.35 4.23 25.80
CA ILE A 309 0.31 2.85 25.30
C ILE A 309 1.71 2.35 24.92
N HIS A 310 2.49 3.18 24.22
CA HIS A 310 3.87 2.85 23.86
C HIS A 310 4.75 2.63 25.10
N SER A 311 4.63 3.50 26.11
CA SER A 311 5.41 3.35 27.35
C SER A 311 5.02 2.11 28.15
N GLU A 312 3.73 1.75 28.19
CA GLU A 312 3.29 0.47 28.77
C GLU A 312 3.90 -0.73 28.02
N LYS A 313 3.88 -0.70 26.68
CA LYS A 313 4.47 -1.77 25.85
C LYS A 313 5.98 -1.91 26.07
N ILE A 314 6.71 -0.80 26.20
CA ILE A 314 8.14 -0.79 26.54
C ILE A 314 8.37 -1.49 27.88
N THR A 315 7.62 -1.12 28.93
CA THR A 315 7.78 -1.76 30.25
C THR A 315 7.46 -3.25 30.24
N LEU A 316 6.50 -3.69 29.42
CA LEU A 316 6.19 -5.11 29.26
C LEU A 316 7.31 -5.87 28.53
N ASN A 317 7.90 -5.25 27.50
CA ASN A 317 9.06 -5.80 26.81
C ASN A 317 10.29 -5.86 27.72
N ASP A 318 10.54 -4.85 28.55
CA ASP A 318 11.65 -4.86 29.52
C ASP A 318 11.52 -6.01 30.53
N ARG A 319 10.30 -6.28 31.01
CA ARG A 319 10.03 -7.45 31.88
C ARG A 319 10.32 -8.77 31.16
N LYS A 320 9.97 -8.88 29.88
CA LYS A 320 10.28 -10.07 29.06
C LYS A 320 11.78 -10.22 28.86
N ILE A 321 12.49 -9.15 28.55
CA ILE A 321 13.95 -9.14 28.42
C ILE A 321 14.58 -9.65 29.71
N GLN A 322 14.17 -9.15 30.88
CA GLN A 322 14.68 -9.61 32.17
C GLN A 322 14.43 -11.11 32.40
N SER A 323 13.24 -11.61 32.05
CA SER A 323 12.93 -13.04 32.14
C SER A 323 13.79 -13.89 31.20
N GLU A 324 14.06 -13.42 29.99
CA GLU A 324 14.94 -14.11 29.03
C GLU A 324 16.39 -14.11 29.50
N GLU A 325 16.88 -13.01 30.07
CA GLU A 325 18.20 -12.93 30.70
C GLU A 325 18.37 -13.93 31.86
N ASP A 326 17.33 -14.10 32.68
CA ASP A 326 17.32 -15.12 33.75
C ASP A 326 17.44 -16.54 33.20
N GLN A 327 16.76 -16.85 32.09
CA GLN A 327 16.89 -18.16 31.44
C GLN A 327 18.29 -18.34 30.84
N ILE A 328 18.85 -17.31 30.22
CA ILE A 328 20.24 -17.34 29.71
C ILE A 328 21.22 -17.66 30.83
N ARG A 329 21.09 -17.01 32.00
CA ARG A 329 21.90 -17.31 33.19
C ARG A 329 21.79 -18.78 33.61
N LYS A 330 20.58 -19.36 33.53
CA LYS A 330 20.36 -20.77 33.83
C LYS A 330 21.09 -21.69 32.85
N TYR A 331 21.00 -21.44 31.55
CA TYR A 331 21.74 -22.21 30.54
C TYR A 331 23.26 -22.09 30.70
N ASP A 332 23.77 -20.92 31.05
CA ASP A 332 25.20 -20.73 31.32
C ASP A 332 25.67 -21.60 32.51
N ASN A 333 24.87 -21.68 33.57
CA ASN A 333 25.16 -22.55 34.70
C ASN A 333 25.14 -24.04 34.30
N GLU A 334 24.12 -24.48 33.54
CA GLU A 334 24.02 -25.87 33.06
C GLU A 334 25.20 -26.26 32.13
N ILE A 335 25.60 -25.37 31.23
CA ILE A 335 26.76 -25.57 30.36
C ILE A 335 28.05 -25.69 31.19
N ASN A 336 28.23 -24.84 32.20
CA ASN A 336 29.40 -24.87 33.06
C ASN A 336 29.46 -26.13 33.92
N GLU A 337 28.33 -26.60 34.44
CA GLU A 337 28.24 -27.87 35.20
C GLU A 337 28.62 -29.09 34.35
N GLN A 338 28.14 -29.15 33.10
CA GLN A 338 28.45 -30.24 32.17
C GLN A 338 29.91 -30.23 31.70
N LYS A 339 30.56 -29.07 31.64
CA LYS A 339 32.00 -28.96 31.36
C LYS A 339 32.86 -29.48 32.51
N LEU A 340 32.36 -29.45 33.74
CA LEU A 340 33.10 -29.83 34.95
C LEU A 340 32.97 -31.31 35.33
N THR A 341 32.05 -32.07 34.73
CA THR A 341 31.69 -33.42 35.17
C THR A 341 31.95 -34.50 34.11
N PHE A 342 33.22 -34.94 33.98
CA PHE A 342 33.52 -36.30 33.49
C PHE A 342 34.24 -37.10 34.58
N ILE A 343 33.48 -37.87 35.34
CA ILE A 343 33.99 -38.88 36.27
C ILE A 343 33.73 -40.24 35.62
N ARG A 344 34.77 -41.06 35.40
CA ARG A 344 34.63 -42.40 34.81
C ARG A 344 33.68 -43.24 35.68
N PRO A 345 32.60 -43.83 35.14
CA PRO A 345 31.67 -44.61 35.93
C PRO A 345 32.34 -45.87 36.52
N GLU A 346 31.99 -46.20 37.77
CA GLU A 346 32.52 -47.35 38.50
C GLU A 346 32.12 -48.70 37.85
N HIS A 347 32.96 -49.70 38.01
CA HIS A 347 32.73 -51.04 37.45
C HIS A 347 31.57 -51.74 38.18
N ARG A 348 30.44 -51.95 37.49
CA ARG A 348 29.34 -52.81 37.99
C ARG A 348 29.65 -54.29 37.76
N TYR A 349 30.57 -54.86 38.53
CA TYR A 349 30.98 -56.26 38.40
C TYR A 349 29.82 -57.25 38.54
N PHE A 350 28.81 -56.93 39.35
CA PHE A 350 27.60 -57.75 39.54
C PHE A 350 26.79 -57.94 38.24
N GLU A 351 26.78 -56.96 37.34
CA GLU A 351 26.07 -57.07 36.05
C GLU A 351 26.96 -57.71 34.98
N LEU A 352 28.26 -57.43 35.00
CA LEU A 352 29.21 -57.90 33.99
C LEU A 352 29.52 -59.40 34.10
N ILE A 353 29.75 -59.90 35.32
CA ILE A 353 30.17 -61.29 35.53
C ILE A 353 29.12 -62.29 35.02
N PRO A 354 27.83 -62.18 35.38
CA PRO A 354 26.80 -63.07 34.84
C PRO A 354 26.70 -62.97 33.32
N LEU A 355 26.79 -61.76 32.75
CA LEU A 355 26.67 -61.55 31.31
C LEU A 355 27.78 -62.27 30.52
N VAL A 356 29.03 -62.22 31.02
CA VAL A 356 30.17 -62.94 30.44
C VAL A 356 30.00 -64.44 30.58
N VAL A 357 29.63 -64.92 31.78
CA VAL A 357 29.47 -66.35 32.06
C VAL A 357 28.33 -66.95 31.22
N PHE A 358 27.15 -66.35 31.25
CA PHE A 358 26.01 -66.81 30.44
C PHE A 358 26.29 -66.70 28.94
N GLY A 359 26.96 -65.64 28.50
CA GLY A 359 27.37 -65.49 27.09
C GLY A 359 28.33 -66.59 26.63
N ALA A 360 29.32 -66.95 27.47
CA ALA A 360 30.27 -68.02 27.17
C ALA A 360 29.59 -69.41 27.13
N ILE A 361 28.72 -69.71 28.09
CA ILE A 361 27.95 -70.97 28.13
C ILE A 361 27.06 -71.08 26.89
N LEU A 362 26.38 -70.01 26.52
CA LEU A 362 25.47 -69.99 25.38
C LEU A 362 26.22 -70.12 24.05
N LEU A 363 27.39 -69.46 23.93
CA LEU A 363 28.26 -69.62 22.76
C LEU A 363 28.72 -71.07 22.60
N PHE A 364 29.13 -71.71 23.70
CA PHE A 364 29.55 -73.11 23.70
C PHE A 364 28.40 -74.05 23.31
N TYR A 365 27.20 -73.82 23.84
CA TYR A 365 25.98 -74.54 23.45
C TYR A 365 25.70 -74.42 21.95
N LEU A 366 25.67 -73.19 21.42
CA LEU A 366 25.42 -72.93 20.00
C LEU A 366 26.47 -73.59 19.11
N PHE A 367 27.72 -73.60 19.59
CA PHE A 367 28.81 -74.22 18.86
C PHE A 367 28.62 -75.72 18.71
N ILE A 368 28.29 -76.43 19.78
CA ILE A 368 28.01 -77.87 19.75
C ILE A 368 26.74 -78.14 18.92
N PHE A 369 25.68 -77.36 19.14
CA PHE A 369 24.40 -77.50 18.45
C PHE A 369 24.52 -77.40 16.93
N TYR A 370 25.13 -76.33 16.42
CA TYR A 370 25.31 -76.18 14.97
C TYR A 370 26.40 -77.09 14.41
N SER A 371 27.36 -77.55 15.23
CA SER A 371 28.32 -78.58 14.79
C SER A 371 27.60 -79.90 14.53
N SER A 372 26.70 -80.27 15.44
CA SER A 372 25.83 -81.42 15.28
C SER A 372 24.94 -81.29 14.04
N ALA A 373 24.28 -80.15 13.85
CA ALA A 373 23.42 -79.96 12.70
C ALA A 373 24.20 -80.08 11.38
N ALA A 374 25.39 -79.48 11.30
CA ALA A 374 26.27 -79.57 10.13
C ALA A 374 26.69 -81.01 9.82
N TYR A 375 27.05 -81.78 10.85
CA TYR A 375 27.43 -83.18 10.69
C TYR A 375 26.25 -84.02 10.19
N ILE A 376 25.07 -83.88 10.80
CA ILE A 376 23.88 -84.62 10.43
C ILE A 376 23.50 -84.32 8.98
N MET A 377 23.50 -83.05 8.59
CA MET A 377 23.14 -82.63 7.22
C MET A 377 23.97 -83.31 6.13
N ILE A 378 25.23 -83.63 6.39
CA ILE A 378 26.17 -84.10 5.36
C ILE A 378 26.44 -85.61 5.48
N TYR A 379 26.69 -86.11 6.69
CA TYR A 379 27.27 -87.44 6.89
C TYR A 379 26.28 -88.46 7.43
N SER A 380 25.27 -88.06 8.22
CA SER A 380 24.38 -88.99 8.92
C SER A 380 23.64 -89.96 8.00
N ALA A 381 23.16 -89.51 6.84
CA ALA A 381 22.49 -90.41 5.88
C ALA A 381 23.45 -91.43 5.25
N ALA A 382 24.71 -91.04 5.00
CA ALA A 382 25.72 -91.93 4.43
C ALA A 382 26.21 -92.94 5.48
N ASP A 383 26.34 -92.49 6.73
CA ASP A 383 26.71 -93.33 7.87
C ASP A 383 25.65 -94.38 8.16
N ALA A 384 24.37 -93.99 8.16
CA ALA A 384 23.27 -94.93 8.32
C ALA A 384 23.26 -96.00 7.21
N GLU A 385 23.53 -95.62 5.95
CA GLU A 385 23.60 -96.56 4.84
C GLU A 385 24.79 -97.54 4.98
N TYR A 386 25.93 -97.06 5.48
CA TYR A 386 27.11 -97.89 5.77
C TYR A 386 26.85 -98.85 6.94
N ASN A 387 26.27 -98.34 8.02
CA ASN A 387 25.94 -99.11 9.23
C ASN A 387 24.92 -100.23 8.94
N LEU A 388 23.91 -99.95 8.11
CA LEU A 388 22.96 -100.96 7.63
C LEU A 388 23.64 -102.10 6.86
N LYS A 389 24.67 -101.80 6.05
CA LYS A 389 25.43 -102.82 5.31
C LYS A 389 26.31 -103.68 6.21
N THR A 390 26.72 -103.16 7.38
CA THR A 390 27.55 -103.88 8.37
C THR A 390 26.72 -104.56 9.46
N GLY A 391 25.39 -104.46 9.41
CA GLY A 391 24.45 -105.10 10.34
C GLY A 391 24.18 -104.30 11.63
N VAL A 392 24.62 -103.04 11.69
CA VAL A 392 24.37 -102.13 12.81
C VAL A 392 23.16 -101.26 12.49
N VAL A 393 22.15 -101.27 13.37
CA VAL A 393 20.96 -100.44 13.23
C VAL A 393 21.20 -99.10 13.92
N ASP A 394 21.30 -98.05 13.13
CA ASP A 394 21.50 -96.69 13.64
C ASP A 394 20.19 -96.09 14.18
N ILE A 395 20.29 -95.25 15.22
CA ILE A 395 19.13 -94.54 15.78
C ILE A 395 19.04 -93.18 15.08
N PRO A 396 17.87 -92.79 14.54
CA PRO A 396 17.70 -91.47 13.94
C PRO A 396 17.82 -90.38 15.02
N GLU A 397 18.99 -89.78 15.14
CA GLU A 397 19.28 -88.72 16.10
C GLU A 397 19.21 -87.34 15.45
N VAL A 398 18.48 -86.45 16.10
CA VAL A 398 18.34 -85.03 15.72
C VAL A 398 19.52 -84.20 16.24
N PHE A 399 20.29 -84.76 17.17
CA PHE A 399 21.45 -84.14 17.79
C PHE A 399 22.51 -85.19 18.12
N ASN A 400 23.72 -84.99 17.64
CA ASN A 400 24.91 -85.80 17.85
C ASN A 400 25.96 -85.00 18.65
N PRO A 401 26.18 -85.30 19.95
CA PRO A 401 27.17 -84.62 20.77
C PRO A 401 28.62 -84.92 20.35
N TYR A 402 28.86 -86.01 19.63
CA TYR A 402 30.16 -86.45 19.12
C TYR A 402 30.43 -85.96 17.68
N ALA A 403 29.58 -85.10 17.12
CA ALA A 403 29.70 -84.60 15.75
C ALA A 403 31.09 -84.05 15.38
N LEU A 404 31.82 -83.45 16.33
CA LEU A 404 33.18 -82.95 16.10
C LEU A 404 34.22 -84.08 16.03
N SER A 405 34.12 -85.10 16.89
CA SER A 405 34.99 -86.28 16.81
C SER A 405 34.67 -87.11 15.57
N ASP A 406 33.39 -87.26 15.24
CA ASP A 406 32.99 -88.03 14.07
C ASP A 406 33.42 -87.32 12.77
N ALA A 407 33.31 -85.99 12.72
CA ALA A 407 33.85 -85.19 11.62
C ALA A 407 35.37 -85.32 11.49
N TRP A 408 36.10 -85.45 12.60
CA TRP A 408 37.54 -85.70 12.57
C TRP A 408 37.87 -87.05 11.94
N ASP A 409 37.11 -88.09 12.26
CA ASP A 409 37.30 -89.44 11.72
C ASP A 409 36.98 -89.52 10.21
N LYS A 410 36.10 -88.64 9.71
CA LYS A 410 35.87 -88.46 8.25
C LYS A 410 37.01 -87.71 7.54
N GLY A 411 37.85 -87.01 8.29
CA GLY A 411 39.05 -86.32 7.82
C GLY A 411 39.06 -84.81 8.06
N PRO A 412 40.23 -84.15 7.92
CA PRO A 412 40.39 -82.73 8.27
C PRO A 412 39.46 -81.77 7.52
N ALA A 413 39.09 -82.10 6.27
CA ALA A 413 38.17 -81.28 5.48
C ALA A 413 36.75 -81.29 6.05
N ALA A 414 36.30 -82.44 6.56
CA ALA A 414 34.98 -82.57 7.19
C ALA A 414 34.92 -81.77 8.49
N LEU A 415 35.96 -81.86 9.34
CA LEU A 415 36.07 -81.04 10.54
C LEU A 415 36.05 -79.54 10.20
N LEU A 416 36.85 -79.09 9.22
CA LEU A 416 36.92 -77.69 8.84
C LEU A 416 35.56 -77.15 8.37
N PHE A 417 34.82 -77.94 7.60
CA PHE A 417 33.47 -77.58 7.16
C PHE A 417 32.54 -77.36 8.35
N VAL A 418 32.48 -78.33 9.27
CA VAL A 418 31.62 -78.25 10.47
C VAL A 418 31.95 -77.01 11.30
N LEU A 419 33.24 -76.75 11.54
CA LEU A 419 33.70 -75.56 12.28
C LEU A 419 33.30 -74.26 11.59
N THR A 420 33.43 -74.19 10.27
CA THR A 420 33.11 -72.97 9.50
C THR A 420 31.59 -72.74 9.43
N PHE A 421 30.81 -73.82 9.31
CA PHE A 421 29.36 -73.77 9.24
C PHE A 421 28.74 -73.12 10.47
N VAL A 422 29.24 -73.49 11.66
CA VAL A 422 28.80 -72.94 12.96
C VAL A 422 28.96 -71.42 13.04
N LEU A 423 29.95 -70.85 12.35
CA LEU A 423 30.19 -69.42 12.36
C LEU A 423 29.10 -68.64 11.63
N VAL A 424 28.40 -69.23 10.65
CA VAL A 424 27.42 -68.52 9.83
C VAL A 424 26.21 -68.03 10.65
N PRO A 425 25.49 -68.88 11.41
CA PRO A 425 24.38 -68.41 12.23
C PRO A 425 24.83 -67.49 13.38
N ILE A 426 25.99 -67.77 13.98
CA ILE A 426 26.55 -66.95 15.08
C ILE A 426 26.94 -65.55 14.56
N ALA A 427 27.57 -65.45 13.39
CA ALA A 427 27.95 -64.17 12.79
C ALA A 427 26.71 -63.32 12.49
N LEU A 428 25.63 -63.92 11.98
CA LEU A 428 24.36 -63.22 11.74
C LEU A 428 23.75 -62.65 13.03
N ALA A 429 23.86 -63.38 14.15
CA ALA A 429 23.37 -62.91 15.45
C ALA A 429 24.11 -61.66 15.95
N VAL A 430 25.38 -61.49 15.57
CA VAL A 430 26.27 -60.42 16.04
C VAL A 430 26.39 -59.26 15.04
N LEU A 431 26.08 -59.50 13.76
CA LEU A 431 26.33 -58.60 12.65
C LEU A 431 25.77 -57.18 12.84
N SER A 432 24.57 -57.04 13.43
CA SER A 432 23.92 -55.73 13.55
C SER A 432 24.66 -54.77 14.48
N ARG A 433 25.33 -55.28 15.53
CA ARG A 433 26.13 -54.47 16.45
C ARG A 433 27.51 -54.15 15.88
N ILE A 434 28.16 -55.10 15.21
CA ILE A 434 29.47 -54.87 14.56
C ILE A 434 29.34 -53.81 13.46
N ALA A 435 28.32 -53.94 12.60
CA ALA A 435 28.13 -53.05 11.44
C ALA A 435 27.32 -51.78 11.74
N ARG A 436 26.95 -51.54 13.01
CA ARG A 436 26.19 -50.37 13.50
C ARG A 436 24.96 -50.06 12.64
N PHE A 437 24.12 -51.07 12.44
CA PHE A 437 22.94 -50.97 11.60
C PHE A 437 21.85 -50.06 12.20
N ASN A 438 21.22 -49.25 11.35
CA ASN A 438 20.01 -48.49 11.71
C ASN A 438 18.81 -49.46 11.87
N SER A 439 17.73 -49.03 12.53
CA SER A 439 16.63 -49.91 12.97
C SER A 439 16.07 -50.86 11.90
N TRP A 440 15.93 -50.38 10.64
CA TRP A 440 15.51 -51.21 9.51
C TRP A 440 16.48 -52.37 9.22
N ARG A 441 17.78 -52.10 9.20
CA ARG A 441 18.82 -53.11 8.90
C ARG A 441 19.00 -54.11 10.03
N ASP A 442 18.75 -53.73 11.29
CA ASP A 442 18.69 -54.70 12.39
C ASP A 442 17.51 -55.67 12.22
N GLY A 443 16.35 -55.18 11.75
CA GLY A 443 15.19 -56.02 11.40
C GLY A 443 15.53 -57.13 10.39
N ILE A 444 16.38 -56.84 9.39
CA ILE A 444 16.83 -57.84 8.40
C ILE A 444 17.61 -58.97 9.07
N THR A 445 18.45 -58.67 10.06
CA THR A 445 19.22 -59.72 10.77
C THR A 445 18.32 -60.64 11.60
N TRP A 446 17.21 -60.13 12.15
CA TRP A 446 16.20 -60.97 12.81
C TRP A 446 15.55 -61.95 11.84
N VAL A 447 15.12 -61.47 10.68
CA VAL A 447 14.57 -62.32 9.61
C VAL A 447 15.62 -63.34 9.15
N GLY A 448 16.88 -62.92 9.02
CA GLY A 448 17.99 -63.77 8.63
C GLY A 448 18.25 -64.92 9.60
N ILE A 449 18.18 -64.67 10.92
CA ILE A 449 18.32 -65.72 11.95
C ILE A 449 17.24 -66.79 11.78
N PHE A 450 15.97 -66.37 11.69
CA PHE A 450 14.86 -67.31 11.50
C PHE A 450 14.96 -68.09 10.19
N LEU A 451 15.35 -67.42 9.10
CA LEU A 451 15.46 -68.06 7.79
C LEU A 451 16.58 -69.10 7.77
N VAL A 452 17.78 -68.73 8.24
CA VAL A 452 18.94 -69.64 8.25
C VAL A 452 18.65 -70.84 9.14
N ASP A 453 18.12 -70.61 10.35
CA ASP A 453 17.82 -71.70 11.26
C ASP A 453 16.68 -72.60 10.75
N ALA A 454 15.66 -72.05 10.09
CA ALA A 454 14.61 -72.84 9.44
C ALA A 454 15.17 -73.71 8.30
N VAL A 455 16.12 -73.20 7.51
CA VAL A 455 16.78 -73.98 6.45
C VAL A 455 17.61 -75.11 7.07
N ILE A 456 18.34 -74.85 8.15
CA ILE A 456 19.13 -75.87 8.86
C ILE A 456 18.21 -76.94 9.44
N ALA A 457 17.16 -76.55 10.15
CA ALA A 457 16.17 -77.46 10.72
C ALA A 457 15.49 -78.32 9.65
N TYR A 458 15.14 -77.73 8.50
CA TYR A 458 14.59 -78.47 7.37
C TYR A 458 15.55 -79.54 6.85
N GLN A 459 16.81 -79.17 6.65
CA GLN A 459 17.83 -80.09 6.13
C GLN A 459 18.07 -81.23 7.11
N VAL A 460 18.23 -80.93 8.40
CA VAL A 460 18.39 -81.94 9.46
C VAL A 460 17.18 -82.88 9.51
N ALA A 461 15.95 -82.35 9.54
CA ALA A 461 14.74 -83.17 9.56
C ALA A 461 14.61 -84.06 8.32
N SER A 462 14.96 -83.53 7.13
CA SER A 462 14.94 -84.30 5.89
C SER A 462 15.93 -85.47 5.89
N VAL A 463 17.11 -85.27 6.49
CA VAL A 463 18.14 -86.30 6.63
C VAL A 463 17.73 -87.34 7.67
N VAL A 464 17.21 -86.92 8.81
CA VAL A 464 16.68 -87.80 9.85
C VAL A 464 15.55 -88.68 9.28
N HIS A 465 14.63 -88.10 8.50
CA HIS A 465 13.56 -88.85 7.83
C HIS A 465 14.11 -89.83 6.79
N ARG A 466 15.16 -89.45 6.05
CA ARG A 466 15.85 -90.37 5.12
C ARG A 466 16.47 -91.55 5.86
N VAL A 467 17.06 -91.34 7.04
CA VAL A 467 17.58 -92.42 7.89
C VAL A 467 16.45 -93.34 8.36
N MET A 468 15.29 -92.79 8.77
CA MET A 468 14.10 -93.58 9.12
C MET A 468 13.61 -94.46 7.95
N VAL A 469 13.62 -93.93 6.72
CA VAL A 469 13.25 -94.70 5.52
C VAL A 469 14.26 -95.83 5.25
N LEU A 470 15.56 -95.56 5.38
CA LEU A 470 16.61 -96.58 5.18
C LEU A 470 16.48 -97.74 6.18
N ARG A 471 16.02 -97.46 7.40
CA ARG A 471 15.77 -98.46 8.44
C ARG A 471 14.48 -99.26 8.25
N GLY A 472 13.55 -98.75 7.42
CA GLY A 472 12.22 -99.32 7.25
C GLY A 472 11.18 -98.85 8.28
N ASP A 473 11.50 -97.82 9.08
CA ASP A 473 10.58 -97.23 10.06
C ASP A 473 9.41 -96.51 9.37
N THR A 474 9.63 -95.98 8.16
CA THR A 474 8.59 -95.37 7.31
C THR A 474 8.86 -95.62 5.83
N ILE A 475 7.80 -95.61 5.00
CA ILE A 475 7.90 -95.83 3.53
C ILE A 475 7.67 -94.50 2.76
N GLU A 476 7.19 -93.48 3.45
CA GLU A 476 6.81 -92.21 2.85
C GLU A 476 8.03 -91.32 2.57
N LYS A 477 8.09 -90.72 1.37
CA LYS A 477 9.16 -89.77 1.01
C LYS A 477 8.96 -88.41 1.70
N TRP A 478 10.07 -87.73 1.97
CA TRP A 478 10.06 -86.39 2.58
C TRP A 478 9.52 -85.35 1.58
N HIS A 479 8.54 -84.56 2.01
CA HIS A 479 7.94 -83.48 1.23
C HIS A 479 7.91 -82.20 2.07
N PHE A 480 8.04 -81.05 1.40
CA PHE A 480 8.07 -79.73 2.07
C PHE A 480 6.84 -79.46 2.95
N THR A 481 5.67 -80.00 2.62
CA THR A 481 4.44 -79.80 3.40
C THR A 481 4.47 -80.48 4.77
N LYS A 482 5.33 -81.48 4.99
CA LYS A 482 5.43 -82.21 6.26
C LYS A 482 6.17 -81.45 7.37
N ILE A 483 6.86 -80.38 7.02
CA ILE A 483 7.57 -79.51 7.96
C ILE A 483 6.62 -79.00 9.06
N LEU A 484 5.37 -78.71 8.70
CA LEU A 484 4.35 -78.18 9.62
C LEU A 484 3.90 -79.20 10.68
N SER A 485 4.22 -80.47 10.50
CA SER A 485 3.81 -81.57 11.40
C SER A 485 4.99 -82.37 11.95
N ASP A 486 6.23 -82.02 11.58
CA ASP A 486 7.42 -82.78 11.95
C ASP A 486 8.03 -82.31 13.28
N THR A 487 8.04 -83.18 14.27
CA THR A 487 8.57 -82.87 15.61
C THR A 487 10.07 -82.58 15.58
N ASN A 488 10.84 -83.25 14.70
CA ASN A 488 12.28 -83.07 14.62
C ASN A 488 12.65 -81.70 14.05
N PHE A 489 11.90 -81.22 13.06
CA PHE A 489 12.02 -79.87 12.53
C PHE A 489 11.81 -78.83 13.63
N TYR A 490 10.69 -78.90 14.37
CA TYR A 490 10.41 -77.93 15.43
C TYR A 490 11.42 -78.01 16.58
N LEU A 491 11.93 -79.20 16.90
CA LEU A 491 12.97 -79.37 17.91
C LEU A 491 14.25 -78.62 17.52
N VAL A 492 14.76 -78.81 16.30
CA VAL A 492 15.96 -78.12 15.82
C VAL A 492 15.71 -76.63 15.70
N PHE A 493 14.59 -76.23 15.11
CA PHE A 493 14.27 -74.83 14.85
C PHE A 493 14.07 -74.04 16.15
N ILE A 494 13.35 -74.58 17.14
CA ILE A 494 13.12 -73.84 18.39
C ILE A 494 14.43 -73.74 19.18
N LEU A 495 15.19 -74.83 19.30
CA LEU A 495 16.44 -74.86 20.07
C LEU A 495 17.56 -74.03 19.42
N GLY A 496 17.61 -73.99 18.09
CA GLY A 496 18.55 -73.20 17.30
C GLY A 496 18.21 -71.71 17.32
N ALA A 497 17.00 -71.34 16.91
CA ALA A 497 16.55 -69.95 16.88
C ALA A 497 16.55 -69.32 18.27
N LEU A 498 16.03 -69.99 19.31
CA LEU A 498 16.01 -69.45 20.67
C LEU A 498 17.44 -69.20 21.19
N GLY A 499 18.36 -70.13 20.91
CA GLY A 499 19.77 -69.99 21.26
C GLY A 499 20.41 -68.76 20.60
N LEU A 500 20.17 -68.55 19.31
CA LEU A 500 20.70 -67.38 18.56
C LEU A 500 20.09 -66.06 19.04
N ILE A 501 18.79 -66.05 19.34
CA ILE A 501 18.09 -64.85 19.84
C ILE A 501 18.63 -64.44 21.20
N LEU A 502 18.77 -65.40 22.12
CA LEU A 502 19.31 -65.16 23.45
C LEU A 502 20.78 -64.67 23.35
N PHE A 503 21.54 -65.24 22.42
CA PHE A 503 22.93 -64.84 22.20
C PHE A 503 23.04 -63.42 21.63
N LYS A 504 22.21 -63.06 20.64
CA LYS A 504 22.10 -61.69 20.11
C LYS A 504 21.80 -60.68 21.22
N TYR A 505 20.91 -61.02 22.15
CA TYR A 505 20.56 -60.16 23.28
C TYR A 505 21.73 -59.97 24.26
N ILE A 506 22.32 -61.08 24.72
CA ILE A 506 23.45 -61.06 25.67
C ILE A 506 24.64 -60.31 25.08
N TYR A 507 24.98 -60.57 23.82
CA TYR A 507 26.06 -59.88 23.11
C TYR A 507 25.80 -58.37 23.00
N SER A 508 24.57 -57.97 22.67
CA SER A 508 24.20 -56.56 22.56
C SER A 508 24.32 -55.80 23.88
N LYS A 509 23.93 -56.43 24.99
CA LYS A 509 24.12 -55.89 26.35
C LYS A 509 25.60 -55.81 26.73
N PHE A 510 26.39 -56.82 26.36
CA PHE A 510 27.83 -56.87 26.67
C PHE A 510 28.60 -55.75 25.99
N ILE A 511 28.35 -55.52 24.71
CA ILE A 511 28.96 -54.39 23.98
C ILE A 511 28.49 -53.04 24.53
N GLY A 512 27.20 -52.92 24.90
CA GLY A 512 26.66 -51.68 25.49
C GLY A 512 27.38 -51.27 26.78
N TYR A 513 27.74 -52.25 27.63
CA TYR A 513 28.49 -51.99 28.87
C TYR A 513 29.87 -51.33 28.63
N PHE A 514 30.54 -51.66 27.52
CA PHE A 514 31.83 -51.05 27.17
C PHE A 514 31.66 -49.71 26.42
N GLU A 515 30.61 -49.58 25.61
CA GLU A 515 30.26 -48.33 24.90
C GLU A 515 30.02 -47.17 25.88
N ASP A 516 29.29 -47.41 26.97
CA ASP A 516 28.97 -46.41 28.00
C ASP A 516 30.20 -45.91 28.79
N ARG A 517 31.32 -46.62 28.69
CA ARG A 517 32.56 -46.36 29.43
C ARG A 517 33.67 -45.79 28.56
N ASN A 518 33.45 -45.69 27.25
CA ASN A 518 34.40 -45.09 26.35
C ASN A 518 34.43 -43.56 26.57
N PRO A 519 35.56 -42.97 26.99
CA PRO A 519 35.67 -41.53 27.22
C PRO A 519 35.25 -40.71 26.00
N ASP A 520 35.49 -41.21 24.79
CA ASP A 520 35.11 -40.52 23.55
C ASP A 520 33.59 -40.42 23.36
N HIS A 521 32.83 -41.43 23.80
CA HIS A 521 31.37 -41.44 23.65
C HIS A 521 30.70 -40.51 24.66
N ALA A 522 31.20 -40.47 25.90
CA ALA A 522 30.74 -39.53 26.91
C ALA A 522 31.09 -38.08 26.55
N ALA A 523 32.30 -37.84 26.01
CA ALA A 523 32.71 -36.54 25.50
C ALA A 523 31.84 -36.11 24.31
N LEU A 524 31.49 -37.03 23.40
CA LEU A 524 30.59 -36.75 22.28
C LEU A 524 29.20 -36.34 22.78
N LYS A 525 28.63 -37.08 23.74
CA LYS A 525 27.31 -36.78 24.31
C LYS A 525 27.27 -35.44 25.04
N SER A 526 28.29 -35.16 25.87
CA SER A 526 28.43 -33.86 26.55
C SER A 526 28.58 -32.72 25.53
N LYS A 527 29.41 -32.91 24.49
CA LYS A 527 29.57 -31.93 23.40
C LYS A 527 28.26 -31.66 22.65
N THR A 528 27.48 -32.69 22.33
CA THR A 528 26.18 -32.53 21.66
C THR A 528 25.19 -31.79 22.55
N PHE A 529 25.14 -32.10 23.84
CA PHE A 529 24.27 -31.40 24.79
C PHE A 529 24.67 -29.93 24.96
N ILE A 530 25.97 -29.64 25.16
CA ILE A 530 26.47 -28.26 25.25
C ILE A 530 26.08 -27.49 23.98
N LYS A 531 26.28 -28.08 22.80
CA LYS A 531 25.90 -27.45 21.53
C LYS A 531 24.41 -27.12 21.47
N GLN A 532 23.53 -28.05 21.90
CA GLN A 532 22.08 -27.80 21.93
C GLN A 532 21.70 -26.66 22.89
N GLN A 533 22.33 -26.60 24.06
CA GLN A 533 22.07 -25.53 25.03
C GLN A 533 22.61 -24.18 24.53
N GLU A 534 23.74 -24.18 23.83
CA GLU A 534 24.35 -22.98 23.26
C GLU A 534 23.50 -22.45 22.08
N GLU A 535 22.94 -23.33 21.25
CA GLU A 535 21.95 -22.97 20.22
C GLU A 535 20.67 -22.39 20.84
N ALA A 536 20.13 -23.00 21.89
CA ALA A 536 18.94 -22.50 22.60
C ALA A 536 19.20 -21.14 23.26
N LYS A 537 20.39 -20.94 23.84
CA LYS A 537 20.84 -19.65 24.38
C LYS A 537 20.90 -18.58 23.30
N GLN A 538 21.47 -18.88 22.13
CA GLN A 538 21.56 -17.92 21.03
C GLN A 538 20.19 -17.45 20.54
N GLN A 539 19.21 -18.35 20.44
CA GLN A 539 17.83 -17.97 20.08
C GLN A 539 17.22 -16.96 21.05
N ARG A 540 17.48 -17.13 22.35
CA ARG A 540 17.00 -16.19 23.37
C ARG A 540 17.72 -14.85 23.33
N VAL A 541 19.03 -14.83 23.09
CA VAL A 541 19.79 -13.59 22.86
C VAL A 541 19.23 -12.81 21.67
N GLU A 542 18.90 -13.51 20.58
CA GLU A 542 18.27 -12.88 19.42
C GLU A 542 16.87 -12.34 19.76
N SER A 543 16.08 -13.06 20.56
CA SER A 543 14.78 -12.58 21.04
C SER A 543 14.92 -11.31 21.90
N ILE A 544 15.95 -11.20 22.76
CA ILE A 544 16.23 -9.98 23.53
C ILE A 544 16.56 -8.83 22.59
N ARG A 545 17.40 -9.08 21.59
CA ARG A 545 17.77 -8.06 20.60
C ARG A 545 16.55 -7.51 19.86
N GLN A 546 15.66 -8.39 19.40
CA GLN A 546 14.41 -7.98 18.74
C GLN A 546 13.52 -7.12 19.66
N LEU A 547 13.34 -7.53 20.92
CA LEU A 547 12.57 -6.75 21.89
C LEU A 547 13.20 -5.39 22.19
N ALA A 548 14.54 -5.31 22.23
CA ALA A 548 15.27 -4.07 22.43
C ALA A 548 15.15 -3.12 21.22
N ASP A 549 15.24 -3.66 20.00
CA ASP A 549 15.05 -2.89 18.76
C ASP A 549 13.60 -2.36 18.66
N ASP A 550 12.60 -3.17 19.01
CA ASP A 550 11.20 -2.76 19.11
C ASP A 550 11.00 -1.62 20.13
N ASN A 551 11.62 -1.73 21.30
CA ASN A 551 11.58 -0.67 22.31
C ASN A 551 12.21 0.63 21.80
N GLY A 552 13.37 0.54 21.15
CA GLY A 552 14.03 1.70 20.53
C GLY A 552 13.15 2.38 19.46
N ALA A 553 12.45 1.60 18.64
CA ALA A 553 11.52 2.14 17.64
C ALA A 553 10.32 2.87 18.28
N LEU A 554 9.74 2.31 19.34
CA LEU A 554 8.64 2.94 20.09
C LEU A 554 9.10 4.22 20.79
N GLU A 555 10.31 4.25 21.34
CA GLU A 555 10.89 5.46 21.92
C GLU A 555 11.09 6.57 20.89
N GLN A 556 11.59 6.23 19.70
CA GLN A 556 11.72 7.19 18.59
C GLN A 556 10.37 7.77 18.19
N GLN A 557 9.33 6.94 18.08
CA GLN A 557 7.97 7.41 17.80
C GLN A 557 7.45 8.34 18.90
N ASN A 558 7.69 8.02 20.17
CA ASN A 558 7.31 8.90 21.29
C ASN A 558 8.03 10.25 21.25
N ILE A 559 9.30 10.29 20.84
CA ILE A 559 10.03 11.56 20.67
C ILE A 559 9.38 12.41 19.57
N LEU A 560 9.01 11.80 18.44
CA LEU A 560 8.32 12.51 17.35
C LEU A 560 6.97 13.06 17.80
N LEU A 561 6.15 12.25 18.47
CA LEU A 561 4.85 12.67 18.99
C LEU A 561 4.98 13.81 20.03
N ARG A 562 6.02 13.79 20.87
CA ARG A 562 6.30 14.91 21.79
C ARG A 562 6.65 16.20 21.05
N ALA A 563 7.46 16.10 20.00
CA ALA A 563 7.81 17.26 19.18
C ALA A 563 6.56 17.83 18.46
N GLU A 564 5.70 16.96 17.94
CA GLU A 564 4.41 17.37 17.35
C GLU A 564 3.50 18.05 18.37
N ASN A 565 3.35 17.48 19.57
CA ASN A 565 2.58 18.10 20.65
C ASN A 565 3.13 19.47 21.07
N GLN A 566 4.46 19.66 21.07
CA GLN A 566 5.08 20.96 21.34
C GLN A 566 4.73 22.00 20.26
N LEU A 567 4.71 21.59 18.98
CA LEU A 567 4.32 22.48 17.88
C LEU A 567 2.85 22.86 17.96
N LEU A 568 1.96 21.90 18.21
CA LEU A 568 0.53 22.15 18.38
C LEU A 568 0.25 23.04 19.60
N GLN A 569 0.98 22.86 20.69
CA GLN A 569 0.88 23.70 21.88
C GLN A 569 1.31 25.14 21.58
N ALA A 570 2.41 25.33 20.84
CA ALA A 570 2.84 26.65 20.40
C ALA A 570 1.81 27.32 19.49
N GLU A 571 1.17 26.58 18.58
CA GLU A 571 0.09 27.09 17.74
C GLU A 571 -1.10 27.59 18.56
N ILE A 572 -1.51 26.85 19.60
CA ILE A 572 -2.57 27.27 20.52
C ILE A 572 -2.20 28.56 21.27
N GLU A 573 -0.94 28.69 21.70
CA GLU A 573 -0.43 29.86 22.41
C GLU A 573 -0.31 31.10 21.50
N GLU A 574 0.03 30.93 20.23
CA GLU A 574 0.12 32.02 19.24
C GLU A 574 -1.26 32.45 18.69
N ALA A 575 -2.25 31.58 18.71
CA ALA A 575 -3.59 31.82 18.19
C ALA A 575 -4.26 33.13 18.70
N PRO A 576 -4.27 33.47 20.01
CA PRO A 576 -4.82 34.76 20.48
C PRO A 576 -4.06 35.97 19.93
N ILE A 577 -2.75 35.89 19.73
CA ILE A 577 -1.92 36.97 19.18
C ILE A 577 -2.30 37.20 17.71
N THR A 578 -2.44 36.12 16.94
CA THR A 578 -2.89 36.16 15.56
C THR A 578 -4.28 36.78 15.44
N LEU A 579 -5.21 36.41 16.32
CA LEU A 579 -6.57 36.96 16.33
C LEU A 579 -6.58 38.48 16.56
N VAL A 580 -5.79 38.98 17.52
CA VAL A 580 -5.68 40.42 17.78
C VAL A 580 -5.15 41.15 16.53
N ARG A 581 -4.11 40.62 15.90
CA ARG A 581 -3.52 41.21 14.69
C ARG A 581 -4.52 41.26 13.52
N GLU A 582 -5.32 40.20 13.31
CA GLU A 582 -6.32 40.19 12.23
C GLU A 582 -7.50 41.14 12.53
N LYS A 583 -7.92 41.27 13.79
CA LYS A 583 -8.91 42.28 14.21
C LYS A 583 -8.44 43.71 13.94
N GLU A 584 -7.17 44.01 14.22
CA GLU A 584 -6.59 45.32 13.93
C GLU A 584 -6.59 45.62 12.42
N LYS A 585 -6.23 44.64 11.58
CA LYS A 585 -6.29 44.79 10.12
C LYS A 585 -7.73 45.01 9.63
N ALA A 586 -8.69 44.24 10.13
CA ALA A 586 -10.10 44.41 9.78
C ALA A 586 -10.62 45.80 10.16
N SER A 587 -10.27 46.28 11.35
CA SER A 587 -10.59 47.64 11.82
C SER A 587 -9.98 48.73 10.91
N LEU A 588 -8.71 48.56 10.50
CA LEU A 588 -8.05 49.48 9.58
C LEU A 588 -8.77 49.54 8.22
N LEU A 589 -9.09 48.38 7.64
CA LEU A 589 -9.81 48.30 6.37
C LEU A 589 -11.22 48.90 6.46
N LEU A 590 -11.93 48.66 7.57
CA LEU A 590 -13.23 49.27 7.83
C LEU A 590 -13.12 50.80 7.87
N ASN A 591 -12.12 51.34 8.58
CA ASN A 591 -11.90 52.78 8.65
C ASN A 591 -11.57 53.39 7.27
N GLN A 592 -10.77 52.71 6.46
CA GLN A 592 -10.48 53.14 5.08
C GLN A 592 -11.75 53.14 4.20
N LYS A 593 -12.59 52.09 4.28
CA LYS A 593 -13.87 52.05 3.56
C LYS A 593 -14.81 53.16 4.01
N LYS A 594 -14.95 53.39 5.31
CA LYS A 594 -15.77 54.48 5.87
C LYS A 594 -15.29 55.84 5.36
N GLN A 595 -13.99 56.08 5.33
CA GLN A 595 -13.41 57.31 4.81
C GLN A 595 -13.69 57.48 3.31
N HIS A 596 -13.59 56.42 2.52
CA HIS A 596 -13.91 56.46 1.09
C HIS A 596 -15.39 56.76 0.83
N ILE A 597 -16.30 56.11 1.57
CA ILE A 597 -17.75 56.37 1.50
C ILE A 597 -18.03 57.84 1.86
N GLN A 598 -17.40 58.35 2.92
CA GLN A 598 -17.54 59.75 3.34
C GLN A 598 -17.05 60.71 2.24
N GLN A 599 -15.83 60.52 1.75
CA GLN A 599 -15.25 61.37 0.70
C GLN A 599 -16.09 61.36 -0.57
N THR A 600 -16.63 60.21 -0.94
CA THR A 600 -17.52 60.09 -2.11
C THR A 600 -18.81 60.85 -1.86
N ALA A 601 -19.47 60.66 -0.72
CA ALA A 601 -20.69 61.40 -0.38
C ALA A 601 -20.45 62.93 -0.38
N ASP A 602 -19.34 63.39 0.20
CA ASP A 602 -18.99 64.82 0.26
C ASP A 602 -18.80 65.43 -1.15
N ILE A 603 -18.18 64.69 -2.08
CA ILE A 603 -18.02 65.11 -3.49
C ILE A 603 -19.41 65.28 -4.13
N TYR A 604 -20.31 64.32 -3.95
CA TYR A 604 -21.66 64.37 -4.52
C TYR A 604 -22.51 65.47 -3.91
N ILE A 605 -22.44 65.67 -2.59
CA ILE A 605 -23.08 66.80 -1.89
C ILE A 605 -22.58 68.13 -2.48
N SER A 606 -21.27 68.28 -2.64
CA SER A 606 -20.67 69.48 -3.22
C SER A 606 -21.10 69.73 -4.68
N HIS A 607 -21.26 68.66 -5.48
CA HIS A 607 -21.79 68.78 -6.85
C HIS A 607 -23.26 69.24 -6.87
N ILE A 608 -24.08 68.75 -5.95
CA ILE A 608 -25.50 69.11 -5.82
C ILE A 608 -25.67 70.56 -5.33
N GLU A 609 -24.84 71.00 -4.36
CA GLU A 609 -24.90 72.36 -3.79
C GLU A 609 -24.41 73.46 -4.74
N ASN A 610 -23.41 73.16 -5.58
CA ASN A 610 -22.80 74.13 -6.50
C ASN A 610 -23.51 74.26 -7.86
N ASP A 611 -24.74 73.74 -8.00
CA ASP A 611 -25.51 73.75 -9.26
C ASP A 611 -24.80 73.10 -10.46
N ASN A 612 -23.79 72.28 -10.20
CA ASN A 612 -23.05 71.50 -11.20
C ASN A 612 -23.66 70.11 -11.37
N LEU A 613 -24.99 70.00 -11.29
CA LEU A 613 -25.66 68.78 -11.72
C LEU A 613 -25.37 68.63 -13.22
N PRO A 614 -24.65 67.59 -13.65
CA PRO A 614 -24.34 67.44 -15.06
C PRO A 614 -25.67 67.34 -15.81
N ILE A 615 -25.94 68.32 -16.68
CA ILE A 615 -26.97 68.18 -17.70
C ILE A 615 -26.57 66.95 -18.50
N SER A 616 -27.20 65.80 -18.21
CA SER A 616 -26.86 64.61 -18.95
C SER A 616 -27.27 64.85 -20.40
N LEU A 617 -26.28 64.82 -21.30
CA LEU A 617 -26.52 64.91 -22.74
C LEU A 617 -27.60 63.91 -23.17
N HIS A 618 -27.67 62.77 -22.47
CA HIS A 618 -28.71 61.76 -22.63
C HIS A 618 -30.12 62.27 -22.26
N SER A 619 -30.31 62.96 -21.13
CA SER A 619 -31.62 63.53 -20.75
C SER A 619 -32.06 64.64 -21.70
N LEU A 620 -31.13 65.47 -22.18
CA LEU A 620 -31.42 66.48 -23.20
C LEU A 620 -31.83 65.84 -24.54
N LYS A 621 -31.10 64.80 -24.98
CA LYS A 621 -31.44 64.04 -26.19
C LYS A 621 -32.79 63.32 -26.06
N ASP A 622 -33.11 62.73 -24.91
CA ASP A 622 -34.41 62.11 -24.64
C ASP A 622 -35.55 63.11 -24.80
N ARG A 623 -35.42 64.31 -24.21
CA ARG A 623 -36.41 65.40 -24.35
C ARG A 623 -36.57 65.87 -25.78
N ILE A 624 -35.47 66.03 -26.53
CA ILE A 624 -35.51 66.42 -27.95
C ILE A 624 -36.22 65.33 -28.79
N ASN A 625 -35.91 64.06 -28.55
CA ASN A 625 -36.53 62.95 -29.27
C ASN A 625 -38.05 62.89 -29.01
N ILE A 626 -38.48 63.04 -27.76
CA ILE A 626 -39.92 63.06 -27.41
C ILE A 626 -40.64 64.24 -28.07
N PHE A 627 -40.00 65.42 -28.10
CA PHE A 627 -40.52 66.57 -28.83
C PHE A 627 -40.65 66.28 -30.34
N LEU A 628 -39.69 65.56 -30.93
CA LEU A 628 -39.71 65.20 -32.34
C LEU A 628 -40.71 64.11 -32.70
N GLU A 629 -40.98 63.18 -31.80
CA GLU A 629 -42.05 62.21 -32.00
C GLU A 629 -43.37 62.95 -32.26
N GLY A 630 -43.69 63.96 -31.43
CA GLY A 630 -44.87 64.80 -31.63
C GLY A 630 -44.82 65.61 -32.92
N TRP A 631 -43.64 66.14 -33.28
CA TRP A 631 -43.45 66.86 -34.54
C TRP A 631 -43.71 65.96 -35.76
N ASN A 632 -43.20 64.72 -35.73
CA ASN A 632 -43.38 63.74 -36.79
C ASN A 632 -44.81 63.19 -36.84
N ASP A 633 -45.47 63.01 -35.68
CA ASP A 633 -46.88 62.63 -35.60
C ASP A 633 -47.76 63.59 -36.43
N PHE A 634 -47.51 64.91 -36.34
CA PHE A 634 -48.19 65.90 -37.17
C PHE A 634 -47.86 65.75 -38.66
N LEU A 635 -46.58 65.60 -39.02
CA LEU A 635 -46.15 65.47 -40.42
C LEU A 635 -46.81 64.28 -41.11
N HIS A 636 -46.87 63.13 -40.43
CA HIS A 636 -47.49 61.92 -40.95
C HIS A 636 -49.03 61.98 -40.95
N GLN A 637 -49.62 62.84 -40.13
CA GLN A 637 -51.06 63.09 -40.13
C GLN A 637 -51.49 64.02 -41.29
N GLU A 638 -50.70 65.04 -41.61
CA GLU A 638 -51.06 66.09 -42.57
C GLU A 638 -50.55 65.83 -44.00
N TYR A 639 -49.41 65.17 -44.15
CA TYR A 639 -48.74 64.97 -45.45
C TYR A 639 -48.69 63.51 -45.88
N SER A 640 -48.61 63.28 -47.20
CA SER A 640 -48.38 61.94 -47.76
C SER A 640 -47.09 61.33 -47.23
N ILE A 641 -47.03 60.01 -47.06
CA ILE A 641 -45.91 59.26 -46.47
C ILE A 641 -44.55 59.73 -47.02
N MET A 642 -44.38 59.81 -48.36
CA MET A 642 -43.10 60.24 -48.95
C MET A 642 -42.70 61.67 -48.56
N LYS A 643 -43.66 62.60 -48.56
CA LYS A 643 -43.43 64.01 -48.20
C LYS A 643 -43.18 64.18 -46.69
N ALA A 644 -43.91 63.45 -45.85
CA ALA A 644 -43.67 63.43 -44.42
C ALA A 644 -42.27 62.91 -44.09
N THR A 645 -41.83 61.81 -44.71
CA THR A 645 -40.48 61.26 -44.53
C THR A 645 -39.39 62.24 -44.96
N GLU A 646 -39.56 62.93 -46.10
CA GLU A 646 -38.62 63.96 -46.55
C GLU A 646 -38.53 65.13 -45.55
N MET A 647 -39.67 65.60 -45.05
CA MET A 647 -39.72 66.68 -44.04
C MET A 647 -39.13 66.24 -42.69
N SER A 648 -39.32 65.00 -42.27
CA SER A 648 -38.68 64.44 -41.07
C SER A 648 -37.16 64.35 -41.20
N ILE A 649 -36.64 64.02 -42.38
CA ILE A 649 -35.19 64.01 -42.64
C ILE A 649 -34.61 65.43 -42.56
N MET A 650 -35.30 66.41 -43.14
CA MET A 650 -34.88 67.83 -43.06
C MET A 650 -34.95 68.36 -41.62
N ALA A 651 -35.96 67.96 -40.85
CA ALA A 651 -36.07 68.26 -39.43
C ALA A 651 -34.87 67.68 -38.66
N ASN A 652 -34.56 66.38 -38.82
CA ASN A 652 -33.42 65.75 -38.15
C ASN A 652 -32.08 66.44 -38.46
N ASN A 653 -31.81 66.76 -39.73
CA ASN A 653 -30.58 67.47 -40.11
C ASN A 653 -30.47 68.85 -39.45
N SER A 654 -31.60 69.55 -39.28
CA SER A 654 -31.63 70.87 -38.62
C SER A 654 -31.33 70.78 -37.13
N ILE A 655 -31.61 69.63 -36.52
CA ILE A 655 -31.39 69.36 -35.10
C ILE A 655 -29.96 68.98 -34.85
N ASP A 656 -29.37 68.14 -35.71
CA ASP A 656 -27.96 67.78 -35.60
C ASP A 656 -27.09 69.05 -35.63
N LEU A 657 -27.40 69.98 -36.55
CA LEU A 657 -26.77 71.30 -36.61
C LEU A 657 -27.01 72.15 -35.34
N TRP A 658 -28.22 72.11 -34.77
CA TRP A 658 -28.53 72.84 -33.53
C TRP A 658 -27.82 72.23 -32.31
N GLN A 659 -27.76 70.90 -32.22
CA GLN A 659 -27.08 70.17 -31.14
C GLN A 659 -25.58 70.46 -31.17
N GLU A 660 -24.94 70.36 -32.33
CA GLU A 660 -23.52 70.70 -32.51
C GLU A 660 -23.23 72.14 -32.08
N ASN A 661 -24.08 73.09 -32.46
CA ASN A 661 -23.91 74.50 -32.10
C ASN A 661 -24.09 74.74 -30.58
N LYS A 662 -25.08 74.11 -29.94
CA LYS A 662 -25.33 74.25 -28.49
C LYS A 662 -24.28 73.60 -27.62
N ILE A 663 -23.74 72.46 -28.06
CA ILE A 663 -22.63 71.78 -27.40
C ILE A 663 -21.37 72.65 -27.40
N ILE A 664 -21.15 73.45 -28.45
CA ILE A 664 -19.99 74.35 -28.58
C ILE A 664 -20.19 75.66 -27.79
N THR A 665 -21.42 76.19 -27.73
CA THR A 665 -21.72 77.52 -27.15
C THR A 665 -22.06 77.52 -25.67
N ASN A 666 -22.58 76.42 -25.11
CA ASN A 666 -22.93 76.30 -23.70
C ASN A 666 -22.10 75.22 -22.99
N LYS A 667 -21.81 75.42 -21.70
CA LYS A 667 -21.13 74.46 -20.81
C LYS A 667 -21.97 73.17 -20.63
N ILE A 668 -22.01 72.31 -21.64
CA ILE A 668 -22.52 70.94 -21.54
C ILE A 668 -21.30 70.05 -21.29
N ASP A 669 -21.20 69.46 -20.11
CA ASP A 669 -20.04 68.67 -19.70
C ASP A 669 -20.09 67.25 -20.30
N TYR A 670 -19.06 66.87 -21.05
CA TYR A 670 -18.92 65.55 -21.69
C TYR A 670 -18.58 64.41 -20.71
N ARG A 671 -18.41 64.70 -19.41
CA ARG A 671 -17.83 63.75 -18.46
C ARG A 671 -18.76 62.66 -17.92
N VAL A 672 -20.01 62.59 -18.37
CA VAL A 672 -20.90 61.42 -18.13
C VAL A 672 -21.01 60.55 -19.39
N THR A 673 -19.90 60.41 -20.10
CA THR A 673 -19.68 59.30 -21.03
C THR A 673 -18.52 58.47 -20.47
N GLY A 674 -18.84 57.65 -19.48
CA GLY A 674 -18.10 56.45 -19.11
C GLY A 674 -18.88 55.25 -19.62
#